data_AF-A0A345IM37-F1
#
_entry.id   AF-A0A345IM37-F1
#
_cell.length_a   1.000
_cell.length_b   1.000
_cell.length_c   1.000
_cell.angle_alpha   90.00
_cell.angle_beta   90.00
_cell.angle_gamma   90.00
#
_symmetry.space_group_name_H-M   'P 1'
#
loop_
_entity.id
_entity.type
_entity.pdbx_description
1 polymer ?
#
loop_
_entity_poly.entity_id
_entity_poly.type
_entity_poly.pdbx_seq_one_letter_code
_entity_poly.pdbx_strand_id
1 'polypeptide(L)'
;MSHEREAALFAYKVGWEPKGWLPDRPWVGVQTHLRHALFALAQREGLEIVTTSAEHGLSYHLPPDLGRRLQPWSEADYQSLGELHPLSPNTRMTLQRLGLAFLERVLPASGAVQPVPDEPIKWLVQGQVVTLSEEELLAPRLPRSVQVQLKKTGQPLRPKPAAWEYWLTLAPLQLRLWGMAWLSRLEQAMQAGQRHLRIKLLEDHPLPLLALWDSLELLEAVRRLYTLRWDIPKVTVQLPAGAERCHAALDAYLGRNLQHEGRKALLDIRLAAVDRADVAVGSLDWLEEGDVHWSEEDVYAAGVKLQRRLDLPFQEYEVAAAEREVLDFMFARFFAHARLRDEQYAAIRRVLEGDALLVLLPTGYGKSVIYQMVGLMQPGVALIVSPLNALIKDQIAHLRQDGIIGAGFVVGSGSQATREYGYFEEGRYRLFYCSPERFETDAFKRSVAQLIEQRRIALVAVDEAHCVSEWGHDFRPAYMHVRSMRKKLQQDTAHPIPLLALTATASPVVRADIQRALGIAEGNVIQSRSSDRPELSFSVHAADGRGGRQARLRALDQVFSEVAPALFGQDVLHAKDDEGHYLNGAVVFTPYADRRDEALFGSGTSVVREHLARGVLAHEPVGMYAGSAPGACPQCGSHNFYRHYGEYRCNACGFVFLKQQIGRDEDWDETVLRTQDDFLSSRMPVLVSTKGFGMGIDKQNIRLVTHYVMSGSLEAYYQEAGRAGRSGEHAHVALVTVPPAEACARQHIDQLTTLAPEDDLPFPCLKRNAKGFPKLKCDYGLTELCDIAQQALFIQENFPSAAQDLGDLVKVFEALMGTQNSVISPPAEMNEGRTQRALSRLATLSVVRTYVKPGKNFKVNFNREWTAAAALSELSKELRGFDQLTGAPSQTPPELQALLDTPDLKVSEYVHRAGKLLIDTLYSSVRSMRVYSLVNLYRFASLPPRQCRRVHLRRSFEVTPLQADYQCGFCDTCQPDLQFERPQAYTPVVLSHEEELGVRFEAQLEQFDIEQASALLRECEAAGVTASLLIRSNYLLEQRPNDLGLLFMNVALHALEGQAEQGQRTAQRAVQVMRRAGYSGRDVSPYLAGLDAFVPQLSRTLYASVGGPFDDPAGRRLATESLRLTDAELARELERRWVLASLNDHAAQLVPQIPFTTVLENA
;
A
#
# COMPACT_ATOMS: atom_id res chain seq x y z
N MET A 1 39.07 1.86 -15.27
CA MET A 1 40.06 2.07 -14.18
C MET A 1 40.10 0.81 -13.32
N SER A 2 40.96 0.65 -12.32
CA SER A 2 40.89 -0.54 -11.46
C SER A 2 39.64 -0.51 -10.57
N HIS A 3 38.94 -1.63 -10.43
CA HIS A 3 37.71 -1.75 -9.63
C HIS A 3 37.92 -1.40 -8.13
N GLU A 4 39.16 -1.51 -7.64
CA GLU A 4 39.54 -1.12 -6.27
C GLU A 4 39.53 0.40 -6.04
N ARG A 5 39.59 1.21 -7.12
CA ARG A 5 39.78 2.67 -7.03
C ARG A 5 38.56 3.43 -6.50
N GLU A 6 37.41 2.76 -6.42
CA GLU A 6 36.10 3.37 -6.18
C GLU A 6 35.38 2.79 -4.95
N ALA A 7 36.01 1.81 -4.28
CA ALA A 7 35.41 0.95 -3.27
C ALA A 7 34.87 1.69 -2.04
N ALA A 8 35.70 2.53 -1.44
CA ALA A 8 35.38 3.28 -0.23
C ALA A 8 34.28 4.30 -0.45
N LEU A 9 34.29 4.98 -1.61
CA LEU A 9 33.26 5.94 -1.94
C LEU A 9 31.95 5.24 -2.27
N PHE A 10 31.95 4.12 -3.00
CA PHE A 10 30.74 3.34 -3.24
C PHE A 10 30.13 2.85 -1.91
N ALA A 11 30.94 2.28 -1.02
CA ALA A 11 30.51 1.87 0.31
C ALA A 11 29.96 3.05 1.14
N TYR A 12 30.60 4.22 1.11
CA TYR A 12 30.09 5.44 1.75
C TYR A 12 28.73 5.87 1.17
N LYS A 13 28.57 5.89 -0.16
CA LYS A 13 27.31 6.29 -0.81
C LYS A 13 26.15 5.33 -0.55
N VAL A 14 26.45 4.03 -0.37
CA VAL A 14 25.44 3.02 -0.03
C VAL A 14 25.15 2.98 1.48
N GLY A 15 26.14 3.18 2.35
CA GLY A 15 25.99 2.96 3.80
C GLY A 15 25.88 4.20 4.69
N TRP A 16 26.49 5.33 4.33
CA TRP A 16 26.57 6.54 5.17
C TRP A 16 25.85 7.75 4.57
N GLU A 17 25.99 8.00 3.27
CA GLU A 17 25.33 9.10 2.56
C GLU A 17 23.79 9.11 2.68
N PRO A 18 23.06 7.97 2.65
CA PRO A 18 21.61 8.01 2.70
C PRO A 18 21.07 8.58 4.03
N LYS A 19 21.87 8.52 5.10
CA LYS A 19 21.58 9.18 6.38
C LYS A 19 22.19 10.58 6.43
N GLY A 20 21.29 11.56 6.40
CA GLY A 20 21.60 12.97 6.55
C GLY A 20 22.12 13.32 7.94
N TRP A 21 23.05 14.27 7.99
CA TRP A 21 23.35 14.98 9.22
C TRP A 21 22.38 16.16 9.38
N LEU A 22 21.29 15.95 10.10
CA LEU A 22 20.29 16.99 10.37
C LEU A 22 20.82 18.08 11.36
N PRO A 23 20.04 19.13 11.72
CA PRO A 23 20.35 20.15 12.76
C PRO A 23 19.81 19.93 14.20
N ASP A 24 18.66 19.30 14.37
CA ASP A 24 17.91 19.07 15.63
C ASP A 24 18.26 17.79 16.45
N ARG A 25 18.10 16.59 15.88
CA ARG A 25 18.37 15.23 16.44
C ARG A 25 19.71 14.56 15.98
N PRO A 26 20.89 14.77 16.63
CA PRO A 26 22.21 14.25 16.19
C PRO A 26 22.25 12.74 15.92
N TRP A 27 21.61 12.00 16.82
CA TRP A 27 21.64 10.55 16.94
C TRP A 27 20.97 9.80 15.80
N VAL A 28 20.14 10.49 15.02
CA VAL A 28 19.43 9.90 13.87
C VAL A 28 20.41 9.60 12.72
N GLY A 29 21.44 10.42 12.54
CA GLY A 29 22.49 10.20 11.53
C GLY A 29 23.54 9.14 11.90
N VAL A 30 23.40 8.49 13.08
CA VAL A 30 24.31 7.44 13.56
C VAL A 30 23.65 6.08 13.39
N GLN A 31 24.45 5.09 13.00
CA GLN A 31 23.98 3.71 12.79
C GLN A 31 23.56 3.07 14.12
N THR A 32 22.48 2.30 14.11
CA THR A 32 21.77 1.84 15.31
C THR A 32 22.71 1.18 16.33
N HIS A 33 23.56 0.24 15.92
CA HIS A 33 24.56 -0.42 16.76
C HIS A 33 25.63 0.52 17.34
N LEU A 34 26.07 1.54 16.59
CA LEU A 34 27.01 2.54 17.09
C LEU A 34 26.36 3.39 18.21
N ARG A 35 25.06 3.71 18.10
CA ARG A 35 24.32 4.41 19.16
C ARG A 35 24.28 3.59 20.43
N HIS A 36 24.00 2.29 20.32
CA HIS A 36 23.91 1.38 21.48
C HIS A 36 25.23 1.30 22.23
N ALA A 37 26.36 1.19 21.51
CA ALA A 37 27.68 1.21 22.12
C ALA A 37 27.95 2.51 22.89
N LEU A 38 27.59 3.68 22.33
CA LEU A 38 27.77 4.98 23.00
C LEU A 38 26.84 5.16 24.21
N PHE A 39 25.60 4.68 24.16
CA PHE A 39 24.68 4.75 25.29
C PHE A 39 25.09 3.81 26.44
N ALA A 40 25.61 2.62 26.12
CA ALA A 40 26.18 1.72 27.13
C ALA A 40 27.42 2.33 27.83
N LEU A 41 28.26 3.06 27.09
CA LEU A 41 29.37 3.83 27.67
C LEU A 41 28.86 4.97 28.57
N ALA A 42 27.86 5.74 28.13
CA ALA A 42 27.27 6.80 28.93
C ALA A 42 26.63 6.28 30.23
N GLN A 43 25.94 5.13 30.19
CA GLN A 43 25.40 4.45 31.37
C GLN A 43 26.51 4.02 32.35
N ARG A 44 27.61 3.44 31.85
CA ARG A 44 28.76 3.07 32.70
C ARG A 44 29.43 4.26 33.37
N GLU A 45 29.41 5.44 32.74
CA GLU A 45 29.95 6.70 33.27
C GLU A 45 28.93 7.44 34.17
N GLY A 46 27.86 6.76 34.61
CA GLY A 46 26.93 7.24 35.64
C GLY A 46 25.67 7.95 35.14
N LEU A 47 25.38 7.91 33.83
CA LEU A 47 24.15 8.51 33.28
C LEU A 47 22.97 7.52 33.28
N GLU A 48 21.87 7.89 33.92
CA GLU A 48 20.63 7.12 33.84
C GLU A 48 19.96 7.32 32.47
N ILE A 49 19.99 6.28 31.63
CA ILE A 49 19.28 6.23 30.35
C ILE A 49 18.21 5.15 30.44
N VAL A 50 16.95 5.53 30.32
CA VAL A 50 15.81 4.61 30.31
C VAL A 50 15.53 4.14 28.89
N THR A 51 15.70 2.83 28.66
CA THR A 51 15.20 2.11 27.48
C THR A 51 13.73 1.77 27.68
N THR A 52 12.83 2.29 26.84
CA THR A 52 11.42 1.93 26.90
C THR A 52 11.14 0.67 26.11
N SER A 53 10.25 -0.19 26.61
CA SER A 53 9.85 -1.45 25.98
C SER A 53 8.80 -1.28 24.86
N ALA A 54 8.61 -0.06 24.36
CA ALA A 54 7.62 0.30 23.34
C ALA A 54 8.09 -0.11 21.93
N GLU A 55 8.24 -1.43 21.80
CA GLU A 55 8.24 -2.26 20.59
C GLU A 55 9.11 -1.92 19.36
N HIS A 56 9.98 -2.89 19.07
CA HIS A 56 10.68 -3.18 17.82
C HIS A 56 11.91 -2.32 17.46
N GLY A 57 12.02 -1.07 17.93
CA GLY A 57 13.27 -0.30 17.87
C GLY A 57 13.78 0.03 19.27
N LEU A 58 15.09 0.20 19.45
CA LEU A 58 15.64 0.71 20.71
C LEU A 58 15.36 2.21 20.82
N SER A 59 14.27 2.53 21.51
CA SER A 59 13.83 3.88 21.88
C SER A 59 14.37 4.26 23.26
N TYR A 60 14.92 5.47 23.36
CA TYR A 60 15.57 5.98 24.56
C TYR A 60 14.99 7.33 24.92
N HIS A 61 14.54 7.50 26.17
CA HIS A 61 14.13 8.80 26.67
C HIS A 61 15.27 9.40 27.47
N LEU A 62 15.81 10.52 26.99
CA LEU A 62 16.74 11.34 27.76
C LEU A 62 15.97 12.06 28.88
N PRO A 63 16.56 12.24 30.08
CA PRO A 63 15.95 13.02 31.16
C PRO A 63 15.42 14.39 30.69
N PRO A 64 14.25 14.90 31.17
CA PRO A 64 13.61 16.09 30.61
C PRO A 64 14.45 17.38 30.66
N ASP A 65 15.32 17.52 31.66
CA ASP A 65 16.29 18.61 31.81
C ASP A 65 17.41 18.52 30.75
N LEU A 66 17.91 17.32 30.48
CA LEU A 66 18.86 17.04 29.40
C LEU A 66 18.21 17.22 28.02
N GLY A 67 16.95 16.80 27.87
CA GLY A 67 16.15 17.03 26.67
C GLY A 67 15.99 18.52 26.36
N ARG A 68 15.70 19.37 27.36
CA ARG A 68 15.67 20.84 27.20
C ARG A 68 17.03 21.44 26.84
N ARG A 69 18.13 20.95 27.43
CA ARG A 69 19.51 21.37 27.06
C ARG A 69 19.89 21.01 25.62
N LEU A 70 19.15 20.10 24.99
CA LEU A 70 19.37 19.61 23.62
C LEU A 70 18.26 20.03 22.63
N GLN A 71 17.33 20.93 23.02
CA GLN A 71 16.25 21.39 22.13
C GLN A 71 16.73 22.41 21.07
N PRO A 72 16.01 22.54 19.93
CA PRO A 72 16.45 23.34 18.77
C PRO A 72 16.27 24.85 18.96
N TRP A 73 16.76 25.62 17.98
CA TRP A 73 16.41 27.02 17.79
C TRP A 73 14.93 27.17 17.34
N SER A 74 14.32 28.33 17.60
CA SER A 74 12.97 28.64 17.13
C SER A 74 12.95 29.11 15.68
N GLU A 75 11.78 29.07 15.04
CA GLU A 75 11.61 29.55 13.67
C GLU A 75 11.91 31.07 13.55
N ALA A 76 11.65 31.85 14.60
CA ALA A 76 12.02 33.26 14.67
C ALA A 76 13.55 33.47 14.74
N ASP A 77 14.27 32.61 15.47
CA ASP A 77 15.74 32.63 15.49
C ASP A 77 16.30 32.39 14.08
N TYR A 78 15.77 31.42 13.34
CA TYR A 78 16.16 31.15 11.95
C TYR A 78 15.74 32.26 10.96
N GLN A 79 14.54 32.84 11.11
CA GLN A 79 14.09 33.96 10.27
C GLN A 79 14.96 35.22 10.43
N SER A 80 15.56 35.43 11.61
CA SER A 80 16.50 36.55 11.84
C SER A 80 17.83 36.41 11.09
N LEU A 81 18.15 35.21 10.58
CA LEU A 81 19.41 34.84 9.95
C LEU A 81 19.27 34.62 8.43
N GLY A 82 18.48 35.47 7.77
CA GLY A 82 18.12 35.33 6.35
C GLY A 82 19.27 34.98 5.39
N GLU A 83 18.96 34.12 4.42
CA GLU A 83 19.81 33.56 3.35
C GLU A 83 20.72 32.35 3.68
N LEU A 84 20.60 31.76 4.87
CA LEU A 84 21.33 30.53 5.23
C LEU A 84 20.69 29.22 4.71
N HIS A 85 20.77 28.99 3.40
CA HIS A 85 20.52 27.65 2.82
C HIS A 85 21.80 26.80 2.89
N PRO A 86 21.76 25.51 3.30
CA PRO A 86 22.95 24.62 3.36
C PRO A 86 23.53 24.22 1.98
N LEU A 87 23.21 24.97 0.92
CA LEU A 87 23.75 24.87 -0.43
C LEU A 87 23.96 26.28 -1.04
N SER A 88 24.20 27.30 -0.19
CA SER A 88 24.44 28.69 -0.62
C SER A 88 25.87 28.89 -1.12
N PRO A 89 26.14 29.69 -2.18
CA PRO A 89 27.47 29.77 -2.79
C PRO A 89 28.47 30.73 -2.13
N ASN A 90 28.09 31.45 -1.05
CA ASN A 90 28.89 32.55 -0.51
C ASN A 90 29.27 32.37 0.97
N THR A 91 30.42 31.75 1.19
CA THR A 91 30.78 31.13 2.47
C THR A 91 31.21 32.11 3.56
N ARG A 92 31.94 33.19 3.25
CA ARG A 92 32.61 34.02 4.28
C ARG A 92 31.69 34.80 5.21
N MET A 93 30.67 35.49 4.68
CA MET A 93 29.81 36.36 5.50
C MET A 93 28.80 35.55 6.35
N THR A 94 28.47 34.35 5.87
CA THR A 94 27.68 33.32 6.55
C THR A 94 28.31 32.90 7.89
N LEU A 95 29.62 32.58 7.86
CA LEU A 95 30.39 32.14 9.03
C LEU A 95 30.38 33.15 10.17
N GLN A 96 30.67 34.42 9.84
CA GLN A 96 30.87 35.46 10.84
C GLN A 96 29.58 35.79 11.63
N ARG A 97 28.41 35.51 11.03
CA ARG A 97 27.09 35.66 11.69
C ARG A 97 26.70 34.42 12.51
N LEU A 98 26.94 33.22 11.98
CA LEU A 98 26.67 31.96 12.71
C LEU A 98 27.45 31.88 14.03
N GLY A 99 28.72 32.30 14.03
CA GLY A 99 29.55 32.21 15.24
C GLY A 99 29.21 33.27 16.29
N LEU A 100 28.72 34.44 15.89
CA LEU A 100 28.26 35.47 16.83
C LEU A 100 27.05 34.96 17.63
N ALA A 101 26.03 34.46 16.93
CA ALA A 101 24.80 33.93 17.54
C ALA A 101 25.06 32.70 18.45
N PHE A 102 26.07 31.89 18.13
CA PHE A 102 26.52 30.78 18.96
C PHE A 102 27.21 31.26 20.25
N LEU A 103 28.17 32.19 20.15
CA LEU A 103 28.95 32.67 21.31
C LEU A 103 28.10 33.41 22.34
N GLU A 104 27.15 34.24 21.89
CA GLU A 104 26.24 34.98 22.76
C GLU A 104 25.33 34.05 23.60
N ARG A 105 25.02 32.85 23.09
CA ARG A 105 24.14 31.87 23.75
C ARG A 105 24.89 30.91 24.68
N VAL A 106 26.18 30.65 24.42
CA VAL A 106 27.04 29.75 25.22
C VAL A 106 27.71 30.47 26.40
N LEU A 107 27.83 31.80 26.37
CA LEU A 107 28.58 32.61 27.36
C LEU A 107 27.72 33.72 28.01
N PRO A 108 26.71 33.40 28.86
CA PRO A 108 25.64 34.34 29.20
C PRO A 108 26.00 35.42 30.26
N ALA A 109 27.29 35.70 30.50
CA ALA A 109 27.75 36.54 31.60
C ALA A 109 28.57 37.76 31.14
N SER A 110 27.86 38.88 30.95
CA SER A 110 28.36 40.28 31.04
C SER A 110 29.61 40.68 30.24
N GLY A 111 29.86 40.07 29.07
CA GLY A 111 30.88 40.53 28.12
C GLY A 111 30.25 40.84 26.77
N ALA A 112 30.49 42.04 26.23
CA ALA A 112 30.11 42.33 24.84
C ALA A 112 30.95 41.48 23.87
N VAL A 113 30.28 40.76 22.97
CA VAL A 113 30.92 40.03 21.87
C VAL A 113 30.96 40.95 20.65
N GLN A 114 32.12 41.07 19.99
CA GLN A 114 32.27 41.89 18.78
C GLN A 114 32.99 41.10 17.67
N PRO A 115 32.50 41.08 16.42
CA PRO A 115 33.21 40.43 15.32
C PRO A 115 34.52 41.16 15.00
N VAL A 116 35.56 40.43 14.62
CA VAL A 116 36.83 41.01 14.18
C VAL A 116 36.73 41.36 12.68
N PRO A 117 36.96 42.63 12.26
CA PRO A 117 36.90 43.02 10.86
C PRO A 117 37.81 42.16 9.97
N ASP A 118 37.33 41.83 8.76
CA ASP A 118 38.01 41.01 7.74
C ASP A 118 38.42 39.58 8.14
N GLU A 119 38.16 39.14 9.37
CA GLU A 119 38.43 37.79 9.87
C GLU A 119 37.11 37.03 10.14
N PRO A 120 36.57 36.25 9.17
CA PRO A 120 35.20 35.70 9.19
C PRO A 120 34.96 34.61 10.25
N ILE A 121 36.02 34.21 10.95
CA ILE A 121 36.07 33.12 11.93
C ILE A 121 36.55 33.60 13.31
N LYS A 122 36.56 34.92 13.58
CA LYS A 122 37.06 35.50 14.84
C LYS A 122 36.15 36.55 15.47
N TRP A 123 36.04 36.49 16.80
CA TRP A 123 35.27 37.41 17.64
C TRP A 123 36.08 37.80 18.88
N LEU A 124 35.94 39.05 19.31
CA LEU A 124 36.39 39.56 20.59
C LEU A 124 35.34 39.26 21.65
N VAL A 125 35.70 38.45 22.65
CA VAL A 125 34.89 38.14 23.84
C VAL A 125 35.68 38.61 25.06
N GLN A 126 35.18 39.61 25.79
CA GLN A 126 35.85 40.19 26.97
C GLN A 126 37.32 40.60 26.71
N GLY A 127 37.64 41.08 25.50
CA GLY A 127 38.99 41.47 25.09
C GLY A 127 39.91 40.32 24.66
N GLN A 128 39.44 39.06 24.68
CA GLN A 128 40.15 37.91 24.13
C GLN A 128 39.62 37.55 22.75
N VAL A 129 40.50 37.17 21.82
CA VAL A 129 40.11 36.77 20.47
C VAL A 129 39.77 35.28 20.47
N VAL A 130 38.48 34.97 20.37
CA VAL A 130 37.94 33.62 20.17
C VAL A 130 37.88 33.34 18.68
N THR A 131 38.42 32.20 18.25
CA THR A 131 38.36 31.74 16.86
C THR A 131 37.46 30.51 16.79
N LEU A 132 36.47 30.49 15.90
CA LEU A 132 35.64 29.32 15.61
C LEU A 132 35.83 28.95 14.14
N SER A 133 36.21 27.72 13.85
CA SER A 133 36.54 27.27 12.49
C SER A 133 35.36 27.37 11.53
N GLU A 134 35.69 27.47 10.23
CA GLU A 134 34.71 27.48 9.13
C GLU A 134 33.82 26.22 9.13
N GLU A 135 34.36 25.09 9.59
CA GLU A 135 33.66 23.81 9.67
C GLU A 135 32.69 23.72 10.86
N GLU A 136 33.09 24.19 12.04
CA GLU A 136 32.25 24.24 13.25
C GLU A 136 30.98 25.09 13.04
N LEU A 137 31.04 26.06 12.13
CA LEU A 137 29.98 27.02 11.84
C LEU A 137 29.06 26.55 10.71
N LEU A 138 29.59 25.86 9.70
CA LEU A 138 28.81 25.31 8.57
C LEU A 138 28.27 23.91 8.84
N ALA A 139 28.67 23.27 9.94
CA ALA A 139 28.04 22.05 10.42
C ALA A 139 26.52 22.27 10.55
N PRO A 140 25.67 21.39 9.99
CA PRO A 140 24.22 21.55 10.08
C PRO A 140 23.69 21.65 11.53
N ARG A 141 24.47 21.14 12.49
CA ARG A 141 24.16 21.01 13.92
C ARG A 141 25.36 21.56 14.69
N LEU A 142 25.12 22.48 15.63
CA LEU A 142 26.14 23.28 16.34
C LEU A 142 27.34 22.47 16.85
N PRO A 143 28.54 23.10 16.95
CA PRO A 143 29.76 22.43 17.33
C PRO A 143 29.70 22.01 18.80
N ARG A 144 30.28 20.86 19.08
CA ARG A 144 30.06 20.12 20.33
C ARG A 144 31.22 20.21 21.34
N SER A 145 32.26 20.95 20.97
CA SER A 145 33.28 21.57 21.83
C SER A 145 33.69 22.91 21.24
N VAL A 146 34.09 23.86 22.08
CA VAL A 146 34.70 25.13 21.64
C VAL A 146 36.18 25.09 21.99
N GLN A 147 37.08 25.15 20.99
CA GLN A 147 38.50 25.37 21.27
C GLN A 147 38.74 26.83 21.70
N VAL A 148 38.61 27.10 23.01
CA VAL A 148 39.10 28.35 23.57
C VAL A 148 40.63 28.29 23.63
N GLN A 149 41.31 28.89 22.64
CA GLN A 149 42.75 29.17 22.74
C GLN A 149 43.02 30.25 23.78
N LEU A 150 42.97 29.87 25.06
CA LEU A 150 43.45 30.68 26.17
C LEU A 150 44.97 30.87 26.00
N LYS A 151 45.38 32.03 25.47
CA LYS A 151 46.75 32.51 25.65
C LYS A 151 47.02 32.56 27.15
N LYS A 152 47.95 31.71 27.63
CA LYS A 152 48.28 31.57 29.05
C LYS A 152 48.57 32.91 29.73
N THR A 153 47.60 33.41 30.49
CA THR A 153 47.83 34.15 31.72
C THR A 153 47.18 33.35 32.84
N GLY A 154 47.99 32.90 33.80
CA GLY A 154 47.68 31.69 34.56
C GLY A 154 46.66 31.88 35.68
N GLN A 155 45.55 31.15 35.62
CA GLN A 155 45.02 30.26 36.67
C GLN A 155 43.80 29.48 36.13
N PRO A 156 43.51 28.25 36.61
CA PRO A 156 42.41 27.45 36.09
C PRO A 156 41.06 27.84 36.70
N LEU A 157 40.01 27.92 35.87
CA LEU A 157 38.62 27.98 36.33
C LEU A 157 37.79 26.88 35.66
N ARG A 158 37.22 26.01 36.52
CA ARG A 158 36.27 24.90 36.28
C ARG A 158 36.83 23.53 35.80
N PRO A 159 36.16 22.43 36.21
CA PRO A 159 36.60 21.05 35.92
C PRO A 159 36.32 20.63 34.46
N LYS A 160 37.00 19.57 34.01
CA LYS A 160 36.71 18.91 32.72
C LYS A 160 35.23 18.45 32.67
N PRO A 161 34.57 18.49 31.50
CA PRO A 161 33.25 17.90 31.32
C PRO A 161 33.27 16.40 31.62
N ALA A 162 32.14 15.84 32.02
CA ALA A 162 32.05 14.41 32.31
C ALA A 162 32.16 13.57 31.03
N ALA A 163 32.70 12.35 31.10
CA ALA A 163 32.91 11.51 29.91
C ALA A 163 31.60 11.19 29.17
N TRP A 164 30.48 11.03 29.90
CA TRP A 164 29.15 10.86 29.30
C TRP A 164 28.69 12.11 28.52
N GLU A 165 29.09 13.32 28.94
CA GLU A 165 28.79 14.53 28.16
C GLU A 165 29.50 14.43 26.81
N TYR A 166 30.78 14.04 26.75
CA TYR A 166 31.47 13.82 25.47
C TYR A 166 30.82 12.72 24.60
N TRP A 167 30.36 11.60 25.18
CA TRP A 167 29.65 10.56 24.41
C TRP A 167 28.32 11.05 23.85
N LEU A 168 27.54 11.84 24.61
CA LEU A 168 26.26 12.37 24.18
C LEU A 168 26.37 13.62 23.28
N THR A 169 27.27 14.53 23.64
CA THR A 169 27.48 15.80 22.96
C THR A 169 28.43 15.67 21.79
N LEU A 170 29.54 14.92 21.79
CA LEU A 170 30.53 14.95 20.71
C LEU A 170 30.49 13.76 19.76
N ALA A 171 30.51 12.53 20.29
CA ALA A 171 30.85 11.32 19.56
C ALA A 171 30.12 11.05 18.22
N PRO A 172 28.78 11.23 18.08
CA PRO A 172 28.08 11.09 16.80
C PRO A 172 28.70 11.78 15.57
N LEU A 173 29.28 12.97 15.73
CA LEU A 173 29.90 13.71 14.62
C LEU A 173 31.24 13.07 14.24
N GLN A 174 32.07 12.82 15.25
CA GLN A 174 33.38 12.19 15.07
C GLN A 174 33.27 10.78 14.49
N LEU A 175 32.26 9.98 14.87
CA LEU A 175 32.04 8.64 14.30
C LEU A 175 31.91 8.67 12.76
N ARG A 176 31.22 9.66 12.20
CA ARG A 176 31.07 9.80 10.75
C ARG A 176 32.40 10.17 10.08
N LEU A 177 33.14 11.11 10.67
CA LEU A 177 34.46 11.54 10.18
C LEU A 177 35.48 10.38 10.23
N TRP A 178 35.58 9.69 11.37
CA TRP A 178 36.39 8.48 11.53
C TRP A 178 35.98 7.38 10.53
N GLY A 179 34.69 7.15 10.32
CA GLY A 179 34.20 6.17 9.35
C GLY A 179 34.66 6.48 7.92
N MET A 180 34.52 7.73 7.49
CA MET A 180 34.99 8.22 6.18
C MET A 180 36.52 8.15 6.04
N ALA A 181 37.26 8.53 7.08
CA ALA A 181 38.70 8.43 7.11
C ALA A 181 39.16 6.97 6.99
N TRP A 182 38.59 6.05 7.77
CA TRP A 182 38.90 4.62 7.67
C TRP A 182 38.59 4.03 6.30
N LEU A 183 37.44 4.36 5.69
CA LEU A 183 37.14 3.96 4.30
C LEU A 183 38.23 4.49 3.34
N SER A 184 38.60 5.77 3.43
CA SER A 184 39.68 6.38 2.63
C SER A 184 41.05 5.72 2.81
N ARG A 185 41.37 5.25 4.03
CA ARG A 185 42.64 4.54 4.33
C ARG A 185 42.61 3.09 3.84
N LEU A 186 41.49 2.40 4.00
CA LEU A 186 41.30 1.03 3.51
C LEU A 186 41.36 0.99 1.98
N GLU A 187 40.77 1.97 1.28
CA GLU A 187 40.90 2.14 -0.17
C GLU A 187 42.37 2.25 -0.62
N GLN A 188 43.18 3.03 0.09
CA GLN A 188 44.62 3.19 -0.21
C GLN A 188 45.39 1.89 0.02
N ALA A 189 45.09 1.16 1.10
CA ALA A 189 45.69 -0.13 1.38
C ALA A 189 45.34 -1.18 0.31
N MET A 190 44.07 -1.22 -0.13
CA MET A 190 43.60 -2.07 -1.21
C MET A 190 44.29 -1.73 -2.54
N GLN A 191 44.34 -0.44 -2.92
CA GLN A 191 45.08 0.04 -4.11
C GLN A 191 46.58 -0.26 -4.08
N ALA A 192 47.18 -0.34 -2.89
CA ALA A 192 48.57 -0.73 -2.70
C ALA A 192 48.81 -2.25 -2.69
N GLY A 193 47.75 -3.07 -2.82
CA GLY A 193 47.83 -4.53 -2.70
C GLY A 193 48.18 -5.03 -1.30
N GLN A 194 47.98 -4.21 -0.26
CA GLN A 194 48.36 -4.51 1.10
C GLN A 194 47.42 -5.57 1.69
N ARG A 195 47.94 -6.77 1.97
CA ARG A 195 47.15 -7.91 2.49
C ARG A 195 46.87 -7.88 3.99
N HIS A 196 47.64 -7.08 4.74
CA HIS A 196 47.53 -6.99 6.20
C HIS A 196 47.76 -5.55 6.66
N LEU A 197 46.88 -5.07 7.55
CA LEU A 197 46.93 -3.72 8.10
C LEU A 197 47.01 -3.80 9.63
N ARG A 198 48.08 -3.26 10.20
CA ARG A 198 48.36 -3.24 11.65
C ARG A 198 48.06 -1.87 12.21
N ILE A 199 47.15 -1.81 13.17
CA ILE A 199 46.68 -0.55 13.76
C ILE A 199 46.99 -0.55 15.26
N LYS A 200 47.52 0.55 15.77
CA LYS A 200 47.87 0.74 17.19
C LYS A 200 47.06 1.90 17.76
N LEU A 201 46.17 1.61 18.71
CA LEU A 201 45.48 2.64 19.48
C LEU A 201 46.33 2.98 20.71
N LEU A 202 46.67 4.25 20.88
CA LEU A 202 47.54 4.73 21.95
C LEU A 202 46.74 5.13 23.21
N GLU A 203 45.42 5.30 23.09
CA GLU A 203 44.52 5.75 24.16
C GLU A 203 43.27 4.88 24.27
N ASP A 204 42.66 4.81 25.46
CA ASP A 204 41.39 4.11 25.70
C ASP A 204 40.20 4.94 25.17
N HIS A 205 40.20 5.14 23.85
CA HIS A 205 39.25 5.97 23.13
C HIS A 205 38.44 5.11 22.14
N PRO A 206 37.18 4.76 22.41
CA PRO A 206 36.42 3.80 21.60
C PRO A 206 36.00 4.27 20.20
N LEU A 207 35.94 5.57 19.87
CA LEU A 207 35.38 6.01 18.56
C LEU A 207 36.17 5.54 17.33
N PRO A 208 37.51 5.68 17.27
CA PRO A 208 38.30 5.15 16.15
C PRO A 208 38.08 3.65 15.96
N LEU A 209 37.97 2.89 17.05
CA LEU A 209 37.76 1.44 17.06
C LEU A 209 36.38 1.06 16.53
N LEU A 210 35.32 1.69 17.04
CA LEU A 210 33.93 1.46 16.59
C LEU A 210 33.74 1.83 15.11
N ALA A 211 34.30 2.97 14.69
CA ALA A 211 34.22 3.43 13.31
C ALA A 211 35.04 2.55 12.34
N LEU A 212 36.20 2.04 12.77
CA LEU A 212 36.98 1.06 12.00
C LEU A 212 36.19 -0.23 11.78
N TRP A 213 35.57 -0.75 12.85
CA TRP A 213 34.77 -1.97 12.78
C TRP A 213 33.58 -1.81 11.84
N ASP A 214 32.81 -0.73 11.99
CA ASP A 214 31.68 -0.40 11.12
C ASP A 214 32.08 -0.26 9.64
N SER A 215 33.19 0.43 9.35
CA SER A 215 33.68 0.62 7.98
C SER A 215 34.19 -0.67 7.33
N LEU A 216 34.79 -1.59 8.09
CA LEU A 216 35.21 -2.92 7.59
C LEU A 216 34.01 -3.82 7.30
N GLU A 217 33.03 -3.87 8.21
CA GLU A 217 31.80 -4.63 7.98
C GLU A 217 30.98 -4.06 6.82
N LEU A 218 30.99 -2.74 6.62
CA LEU A 218 30.36 -2.10 5.47
C LEU A 218 31.05 -2.46 4.15
N LEU A 219 32.39 -2.45 4.09
CA LEU A 219 33.12 -2.90 2.89
C LEU A 219 32.85 -4.38 2.59
N GLU A 220 32.78 -5.24 3.61
CA GLU A 220 32.50 -6.66 3.43
C GLU A 220 31.05 -6.94 3.01
N ALA A 221 30.08 -6.21 3.60
CA ALA A 221 28.68 -6.26 3.19
C ALA A 221 28.51 -5.86 1.72
N VAL A 222 29.11 -4.74 1.31
CA VAL A 222 29.08 -4.25 -0.08
C VAL A 222 29.81 -5.21 -1.02
N ARG A 223 30.95 -5.78 -0.60
CA ARG A 223 31.69 -6.77 -1.38
C ARG A 223 30.85 -8.01 -1.67
N ARG A 224 30.18 -8.57 -0.66
CA ARG A 224 29.31 -9.75 -0.81
C ARG A 224 28.08 -9.44 -1.66
N LEU A 225 27.36 -8.36 -1.33
CA LEU A 225 26.11 -7.98 -1.99
C LEU A 225 26.31 -7.77 -3.51
N TYR A 226 27.36 -7.04 -3.89
CA TYR A 226 27.69 -6.72 -5.29
C TYR A 226 28.71 -7.69 -5.93
N THR A 227 29.07 -8.78 -5.24
CA THR A 227 30.07 -9.79 -5.68
C THR A 227 31.37 -9.17 -6.22
N LEU A 228 31.86 -8.14 -5.52
CA LEU A 228 33.02 -7.36 -5.93
C LEU A 228 34.31 -8.12 -5.60
N ARG A 229 35.28 -8.06 -6.51
CA ARG A 229 36.52 -8.86 -6.47
C ARG A 229 37.67 -8.22 -5.68
N TRP A 230 37.40 -7.19 -4.88
CA TRP A 230 38.45 -6.51 -4.12
C TRP A 230 38.86 -7.33 -2.88
N ASP A 231 40.16 -7.38 -2.59
CA ASP A 231 40.70 -8.05 -1.40
C ASP A 231 40.73 -7.07 -0.21
N ILE A 232 39.87 -7.28 0.78
CA ILE A 232 39.89 -6.49 2.03
C ILE A 232 41.08 -6.94 2.89
N PRO A 233 41.96 -6.04 3.36
CA PRO A 233 43.11 -6.40 4.19
C PRO A 233 42.66 -7.05 5.50
N LYS A 234 43.38 -8.09 5.95
CA LYS A 234 43.23 -8.59 7.33
C LYS A 234 43.69 -7.50 8.30
N VAL A 235 42.87 -7.14 9.29
CA VAL A 235 43.20 -6.09 10.25
C VAL A 235 43.56 -6.67 11.61
N THR A 236 44.71 -6.26 12.16
CA THR A 236 45.08 -6.50 13.56
C THR A 236 45.10 -5.16 14.29
N VAL A 237 44.45 -5.08 15.46
CA VAL A 237 44.43 -3.89 16.30
C VAL A 237 45.09 -4.18 17.65
N GLN A 238 46.10 -3.38 17.99
CA GLN A 238 46.63 -3.31 19.36
C GLN A 238 45.88 -2.24 20.14
N LEU A 239 45.28 -2.63 21.26
CA LEU A 239 44.72 -1.72 22.26
C LEU A 239 45.79 -1.35 23.30
N PRO A 240 45.68 -0.19 23.98
CA PRO A 240 46.56 0.14 25.09
C PRO A 240 46.28 -0.75 26.31
N ALA A 241 47.23 -0.80 27.25
CA ALA A 241 47.05 -1.55 28.49
C ALA A 241 45.91 -0.94 29.33
N GLY A 242 44.95 -1.77 29.75
CA GLY A 242 43.80 -1.32 30.55
C GLY A 242 42.70 -0.60 29.76
N ALA A 243 42.52 -0.91 28.47
CA ALA A 243 41.53 -0.28 27.58
C ALA A 243 40.06 -0.71 27.87
N GLU A 244 39.57 -0.45 29.09
CA GLU A 244 38.25 -0.88 29.56
C GLU A 244 37.10 -0.29 28.72
N ARG A 245 37.20 0.96 28.27
CA ARG A 245 36.16 1.59 27.42
C ARG A 245 36.13 0.98 26.03
N CYS A 246 37.28 0.73 25.42
CA CYS A 246 37.37 0.02 24.15
C CYS A 246 36.75 -1.38 24.22
N HIS A 247 37.04 -2.17 25.27
CA HIS A 247 36.42 -3.48 25.47
C HIS A 247 34.90 -3.37 25.69
N ALA A 248 34.45 -2.46 26.55
CA ALA A 248 33.03 -2.24 26.82
C ALA A 248 32.25 -1.83 25.55
N ALA A 249 32.84 -0.97 24.73
CA ALA A 249 32.26 -0.50 23.48
C ALA A 249 32.11 -1.62 22.44
N LEU A 250 33.14 -2.48 22.31
CA LEU A 250 33.09 -3.64 21.40
C LEU A 250 32.05 -4.67 21.83
N ASP A 251 31.98 -5.01 23.12
CA ASP A 251 30.98 -5.95 23.61
C ASP A 251 29.55 -5.41 23.45
N ALA A 252 29.35 -4.09 23.62
CA ALA A 252 28.07 -3.45 23.37
C ALA A 252 27.71 -3.41 21.87
N TYR A 253 28.67 -3.12 20.99
CA TYR A 253 28.51 -3.16 19.52
C TYR A 253 28.13 -4.56 19.02
N LEU A 254 28.76 -5.60 19.57
CA LEU A 254 28.51 -7.01 19.23
C LEU A 254 27.29 -7.61 19.97
N GLY A 255 26.68 -6.87 20.90
CA GLY A 255 25.52 -7.31 21.69
C GLY A 255 25.82 -8.40 22.72
N ARG A 256 27.06 -8.52 23.21
CA ARG A 256 27.50 -9.57 24.15
C ARG A 256 27.08 -9.33 25.61
N ASN A 257 26.81 -8.07 25.97
CA ASN A 257 26.51 -7.63 27.35
C ASN A 257 25.10 -7.03 27.52
N LEU A 258 24.17 -7.30 26.60
CA LEU A 258 22.77 -6.83 26.64
C LEU A 258 21.81 -8.04 26.61
N GLN A 259 20.57 -7.87 27.07
CA GLN A 259 19.54 -8.94 27.11
C GLN A 259 18.96 -9.31 25.72
N HIS A 260 19.76 -9.23 24.66
CA HIS A 260 19.34 -9.47 23.27
C HIS A 260 20.27 -10.47 22.58
N GLU A 261 19.74 -11.22 21.62
CA GLU A 261 20.55 -12.12 20.79
C GLU A 261 21.64 -11.31 20.06
N GLY A 262 22.91 -11.58 20.38
CA GLY A 262 24.05 -10.84 19.84
C GLY A 262 24.19 -10.98 18.32
N ARG A 263 24.66 -9.92 17.66
CA ARG A 263 24.86 -9.91 16.21
C ARG A 263 26.11 -10.72 15.84
N LYS A 264 25.97 -11.62 14.86
CA LYS A 264 27.12 -12.29 14.23
C LYS A 264 27.87 -11.29 13.34
N ALA A 265 29.14 -11.02 13.65
CA ALA A 265 29.98 -10.12 12.87
C ALA A 265 30.18 -10.65 11.44
N LEU A 266 30.24 -9.73 10.46
CA LEU A 266 30.50 -10.08 9.06
C LEU A 266 31.98 -10.39 8.78
N LEU A 267 32.87 -9.79 9.58
CA LEU A 267 34.32 -9.91 9.45
C LEU A 267 34.94 -9.94 10.86
N ASP A 268 35.99 -10.75 11.04
CA ASP A 268 36.70 -10.89 12.33
C ASP A 268 37.93 -9.98 12.38
N ILE A 269 38.06 -9.20 13.46
CA ILE A 269 39.17 -8.28 13.69
C ILE A 269 40.00 -8.79 14.86
N ARG A 270 41.29 -9.05 14.61
CA ARG A 270 42.17 -9.63 15.62
C ARG A 270 42.67 -8.55 16.58
N LEU A 271 42.30 -8.65 17.85
CA LEU A 271 42.94 -7.89 18.92
C LEU A 271 44.24 -8.60 19.35
N ALA A 272 45.39 -7.98 19.09
CA ALA A 272 46.71 -8.52 19.44
C ALA A 272 47.79 -7.43 19.42
N ALA A 273 48.94 -7.67 20.07
CA ALA A 273 50.12 -6.82 19.94
C ALA A 273 50.68 -6.83 18.51
N VAL A 274 51.27 -5.72 18.07
CA VAL A 274 51.90 -5.55 16.75
C VAL A 274 53.31 -4.97 16.89
N ASP A 275 54.30 -5.59 16.23
CA ASP A 275 55.72 -5.19 16.35
C ASP A 275 56.05 -3.87 15.60
N ARG A 276 55.19 -3.45 14.68
CA ARG A 276 55.26 -2.19 13.93
C ARG A 276 53.88 -1.85 13.38
N ALA A 277 53.40 -0.61 13.60
CA ALA A 277 52.10 -0.18 13.11
C ALA A 277 52.17 0.39 11.68
N ASP A 278 51.13 0.11 10.88
CA ASP A 278 50.88 0.77 9.59
C ASP A 278 50.04 2.06 9.76
N VAL A 279 49.36 2.19 10.90
CA VAL A 279 48.63 3.37 11.39
C VAL A 279 48.63 3.38 12.93
N ALA A 280 48.93 4.51 13.56
CA ALA A 280 48.83 4.74 15.00
C ALA A 280 47.88 5.92 15.30
N VAL A 281 47.04 5.82 16.33
CA VAL A 281 45.99 6.82 16.66
C VAL A 281 46.00 7.16 18.15
N GLY A 282 46.04 8.45 18.49
CA GLY A 282 45.98 9.00 19.86
C GLY A 282 46.73 10.33 19.96
N SER A 283 47.24 10.71 21.14
CA SER A 283 48.17 11.82 21.30
C SER A 283 49.57 11.52 20.71
N LEU A 284 50.29 12.58 20.32
CA LEU A 284 51.67 12.55 19.85
C LEU A 284 52.69 12.18 20.94
N ASP A 285 52.30 12.26 22.23
CA ASP A 285 53.21 12.23 23.39
C ASP A 285 54.04 10.93 23.54
N TRP A 286 53.69 9.85 22.83
CA TRP A 286 54.27 8.51 22.99
C TRP A 286 54.59 7.78 21.67
N LEU A 287 54.89 8.53 20.59
CA LEU A 287 55.23 7.93 19.29
C LEU A 287 56.59 7.20 19.30
N GLU A 288 56.59 5.97 18.81
CA GLU A 288 57.80 5.20 18.50
C GLU A 288 58.32 5.57 17.10
N GLU A 289 59.65 5.49 16.89
CA GLU A 289 60.28 5.83 15.60
C GLU A 289 59.76 4.93 14.46
N GLY A 290 58.99 5.52 13.54
CA GLY A 290 58.50 4.85 12.34
C GLY A 290 57.04 4.39 12.39
N ASP A 291 56.30 4.67 13.47
CA ASP A 291 54.83 4.54 13.51
C ASP A 291 54.16 5.69 12.72
N VAL A 292 53.19 5.35 11.87
CA VAL A 292 52.46 6.32 11.03
C VAL A 292 51.27 6.91 11.79
N HIS A 293 51.45 8.07 12.40
CA HIS A 293 50.44 8.73 13.23
C HIS A 293 49.26 9.30 12.44
N TRP A 294 48.07 9.33 13.06
CA TRP A 294 46.87 10.04 12.60
C TRP A 294 46.24 10.87 13.73
N SER A 295 46.25 12.19 13.54
CA SER A 295 45.61 13.19 14.39
C SER A 295 44.14 13.46 13.96
N GLU A 296 43.38 14.24 14.75
CA GLU A 296 42.04 14.69 14.33
C GLU A 296 42.08 15.52 13.02
N GLU A 297 43.16 16.27 12.77
CA GLU A 297 43.37 17.03 11.53
C GLU A 297 43.54 16.10 10.31
N ASP A 298 44.26 14.98 10.49
CA ASP A 298 44.43 13.96 9.45
C ASP A 298 43.11 13.26 9.10
N VAL A 299 42.30 12.96 10.12
CA VAL A 299 40.95 12.39 9.96
C VAL A 299 40.05 13.32 9.16
N TYR A 300 40.04 14.61 9.51
CA TYR A 300 39.29 15.62 8.77
C TYR A 300 39.75 15.71 7.30
N ALA A 301 41.06 15.83 7.07
CA ALA A 301 41.63 15.90 5.73
C ALA A 301 41.30 14.64 4.89
N ALA A 302 41.34 13.45 5.49
CA ALA A 302 40.96 12.20 4.86
C ALA A 302 39.46 12.12 4.52
N GLY A 303 38.59 12.60 5.41
CA GLY A 303 37.14 12.68 5.20
C GLY A 303 36.75 13.62 4.07
N VAL A 304 37.27 14.86 4.08
CA VAL A 304 37.05 15.86 3.01
C VAL A 304 37.54 15.33 1.66
N LYS A 305 38.70 14.66 1.63
CA LYS A 305 39.25 14.05 0.41
C LYS A 305 38.35 12.96 -0.16
N LEU A 306 37.70 12.15 0.69
CA LEU A 306 36.72 11.15 0.23
C LEU A 306 35.46 11.84 -0.32
N GLN A 307 34.94 12.85 0.37
CA GLN A 307 33.73 13.58 -0.03
C GLN A 307 33.89 14.30 -1.38
N ARG A 308 35.07 14.85 -1.69
CA ARG A 308 35.32 15.58 -2.95
C ARG A 308 35.36 14.71 -4.21
N ARG A 309 35.41 13.38 -4.10
CA ARG A 309 35.54 12.43 -5.24
C ARG A 309 34.21 12.10 -5.93
N LEU A 310 33.26 13.03 -6.00
CA LEU A 310 31.83 12.78 -6.23
C LEU A 310 31.46 11.94 -7.48
N ASP A 311 32.29 11.93 -8.51
CA ASP A 311 32.04 11.23 -9.78
C ASP A 311 32.29 9.71 -9.71
N LEU A 312 31.32 8.97 -9.15
CA LEU A 312 31.16 7.54 -9.43
C LEU A 312 30.02 7.32 -10.44
N PRO A 313 30.24 6.61 -11.54
CA PRO A 313 29.16 6.12 -12.38
C PRO A 313 28.43 5.01 -11.63
N PHE A 314 27.30 5.36 -11.00
CA PHE A 314 26.39 4.42 -10.32
C PHE A 314 25.85 3.29 -11.22
N GLN A 315 26.13 3.30 -12.52
CA GLN A 315 25.53 2.38 -13.49
C GLN A 315 26.10 0.96 -13.42
N GLU A 316 27.38 0.77 -13.08
CA GLU A 316 28.09 -0.51 -13.26
C GLU A 316 27.84 -1.61 -12.19
N TYR A 317 27.08 -1.33 -11.13
CA TYR A 317 26.96 -2.23 -9.97
C TYR A 317 25.63 -3.01 -9.95
N GLU A 318 25.71 -4.34 -9.95
CA GLU A 318 24.55 -5.26 -9.88
C GLU A 318 24.64 -6.15 -8.63
N VAL A 319 23.48 -6.49 -8.04
CA VAL A 319 23.42 -7.35 -6.85
C VAL A 319 23.29 -8.81 -7.30
N ALA A 320 24.25 -9.64 -6.92
CA ALA A 320 24.32 -11.04 -7.35
C ALA A 320 24.12 -12.05 -6.21
N ALA A 321 24.27 -11.64 -4.95
CA ALA A 321 23.98 -12.48 -3.78
C ALA A 321 23.47 -11.65 -2.61
N ALA A 322 22.22 -11.86 -2.20
CA ALA A 322 21.60 -11.18 -1.06
C ALA A 322 21.47 -12.13 0.15
N GLU A 323 22.61 -12.40 0.80
CA GLU A 323 22.71 -13.23 2.00
C GLU A 323 22.05 -12.57 3.21
N ARG A 324 21.44 -13.37 4.12
CA ARG A 324 20.63 -12.85 5.23
C ARG A 324 21.43 -11.97 6.18
N GLU A 325 22.64 -12.37 6.59
CA GLU A 325 23.46 -11.60 7.52
C GLU A 325 23.89 -10.25 6.95
N VAL A 326 24.07 -10.17 5.62
CA VAL A 326 24.41 -8.93 4.91
C VAL A 326 23.20 -8.00 4.88
N LEU A 327 22.01 -8.54 4.56
CA LEU A 327 20.78 -7.74 4.55
C LEU A 327 20.39 -7.29 5.97
N ASP A 328 20.47 -8.16 6.99
CA ASP A 328 20.18 -7.78 8.39
C ASP A 328 21.13 -6.69 8.90
N PHE A 329 22.41 -6.71 8.52
CA PHE A 329 23.34 -5.61 8.80
C PHE A 329 22.93 -4.30 8.10
N MET A 330 22.61 -4.35 6.81
CA MET A 330 22.17 -3.16 6.06
C MET A 330 20.83 -2.62 6.58
N PHE A 331 19.95 -3.49 7.07
CA PHE A 331 18.68 -3.13 7.68
C PHE A 331 18.89 -2.40 9.01
N ALA A 332 19.69 -2.96 9.93
CA ALA A 332 20.06 -2.33 11.19
C ALA A 332 20.88 -1.04 11.03
N ARG A 333 21.54 -0.88 9.87
CA ARG A 333 22.20 0.37 9.49
C ARG A 333 21.17 1.47 9.23
N PHE A 334 20.23 1.25 8.31
CA PHE A 334 19.25 2.28 7.93
C PHE A 334 18.16 2.51 8.98
N PHE A 335 17.64 1.45 9.60
CA PHE A 335 16.47 1.50 10.48
C PHE A 335 16.82 1.10 11.93
N ALA A 336 15.91 1.34 12.87
CA ALA A 336 16.12 1.08 14.31
C ALA A 336 16.01 -0.41 14.72
N HIS A 337 15.84 -1.32 13.76
CA HIS A 337 15.51 -2.74 13.95
C HIS A 337 16.70 -3.66 13.69
N ALA A 338 16.85 -4.75 14.44
CA ALA A 338 18.05 -5.60 14.38
C ALA A 338 18.05 -6.66 13.25
N ARG A 339 16.89 -7.15 12.81
CA ARG A 339 16.77 -8.20 11.77
C ARG A 339 15.47 -8.09 10.99
N LEU A 340 15.51 -8.49 9.72
CA LEU A 340 14.35 -8.65 8.86
C LEU A 340 13.51 -9.85 9.27
N ARG A 341 12.18 -9.73 9.12
CA ARG A 341 11.26 -10.88 9.15
C ARG A 341 11.48 -11.76 7.92
N ASP A 342 11.16 -13.05 8.00
CA ASP A 342 11.52 -14.03 6.97
C ASP A 342 10.96 -13.68 5.57
N GLU A 343 9.70 -13.21 5.49
CA GLU A 343 9.10 -12.78 4.23
C GLU A 343 9.65 -11.45 3.72
N GLN A 344 10.09 -10.54 4.63
CA GLN A 344 10.77 -9.31 4.23
C GLN A 344 12.13 -9.64 3.61
N TYR A 345 12.91 -10.53 4.24
CA TYR A 345 14.18 -11.02 3.71
C TYR A 345 13.98 -11.68 2.34
N ALA A 346 13.01 -12.60 2.23
CA ALA A 346 12.72 -13.29 0.97
C ALA A 346 12.29 -12.31 -0.15
N ALA A 347 11.51 -11.28 0.17
CA ALA A 347 11.09 -10.25 -0.79
C ALA A 347 12.26 -9.37 -1.25
N ILE A 348 13.05 -8.85 -0.31
CA ILE A 348 14.22 -8.01 -0.61
C ILE A 348 15.21 -8.79 -1.48
N ARG A 349 15.52 -10.05 -1.10
CA ARG A 349 16.42 -10.93 -1.86
C ARG A 349 15.97 -11.10 -3.32
N ARG A 350 14.72 -11.53 -3.55
CA ARG A 350 14.19 -11.77 -4.91
C ARG A 350 14.19 -10.51 -5.78
N VAL A 351 13.79 -9.36 -5.23
CA VAL A 351 13.75 -8.09 -5.98
C VAL A 351 15.16 -7.60 -6.33
N LEU A 352 16.15 -7.80 -5.45
CA LEU A 352 17.54 -7.49 -5.74
C LEU A 352 18.15 -8.41 -6.79
N GLU A 353 17.73 -9.67 -6.85
CA GLU A 353 18.06 -10.66 -7.89
C GLU A 353 17.34 -10.40 -9.24
N GLY A 354 16.49 -9.37 -9.31
CA GLY A 354 15.85 -8.89 -10.54
C GLY A 354 14.41 -9.34 -10.77
N ASP A 355 13.80 -10.08 -9.84
CA ASP A 355 12.40 -10.50 -9.97
C ASP A 355 11.43 -9.31 -9.98
N ALA A 356 10.47 -9.34 -10.90
CA ALA A 356 9.21 -8.62 -10.72
C ALA A 356 8.35 -9.40 -9.70
N LEU A 357 7.95 -8.79 -8.59
CA LEU A 357 7.39 -9.49 -7.42
C LEU A 357 6.13 -8.81 -6.86
N LEU A 358 5.15 -9.61 -6.42
CA LEU A 358 4.01 -9.17 -5.61
C LEU A 358 4.14 -9.67 -4.16
N VAL A 359 4.02 -8.76 -3.19
CA VAL A 359 4.20 -9.03 -1.75
C VAL A 359 2.90 -8.76 -0.99
N LEU A 360 2.39 -9.81 -0.35
CA LEU A 360 1.13 -9.84 0.41
C LEU A 360 1.43 -10.09 1.89
N LEU A 361 1.55 -9.00 2.67
CA LEU A 361 1.92 -9.05 4.08
C LEU A 361 0.97 -8.20 4.92
N PRO A 362 0.56 -8.61 6.14
CA PRO A 362 -0.43 -7.91 6.95
C PRO A 362 -0.18 -6.41 7.17
N THR A 363 -1.22 -5.67 7.57
CA THR A 363 -1.05 -4.31 8.11
C THR A 363 -0.07 -4.33 9.31
N GLY A 364 0.77 -3.31 9.44
CA GLY A 364 1.83 -3.29 10.47
C GLY A 364 3.04 -4.22 10.23
N TYR A 365 3.03 -5.12 9.24
CA TYR A 365 4.16 -6.03 8.98
C TYR A 365 5.43 -5.37 8.40
N GLY A 366 5.48 -4.03 8.31
CA GLY A 366 6.63 -3.32 7.74
C GLY A 366 6.81 -3.56 6.24
N LYS A 367 5.75 -3.46 5.43
CA LYS A 367 5.83 -3.54 3.96
C LYS A 367 6.74 -2.47 3.36
N SER A 368 6.64 -1.23 3.87
CA SER A 368 7.37 -0.08 3.32
C SER A 368 8.89 -0.24 3.34
N VAL A 369 9.41 -0.89 4.39
CA VAL A 369 10.83 -1.24 4.53
C VAL A 369 11.36 -2.00 3.32
N ILE A 370 10.56 -2.85 2.67
CA ILE A 370 11.02 -3.70 1.57
C ILE A 370 11.45 -2.83 0.38
N TYR A 371 10.59 -1.93 -0.12
CA TYR A 371 10.94 -1.05 -1.24
C TYR A 371 11.91 0.06 -0.83
N GLN A 372 11.83 0.56 0.40
CA GLN A 372 12.77 1.56 0.92
C GLN A 372 14.18 0.99 0.98
N MET A 373 14.37 -0.18 1.56
CA MET A 373 15.68 -0.83 1.69
C MET A 373 16.27 -1.20 0.33
N VAL A 374 15.47 -1.77 -0.59
CA VAL A 374 15.92 -2.02 -1.97
C VAL A 374 16.37 -0.72 -2.65
N GLY A 375 15.59 0.37 -2.57
CA GLY A 375 15.92 1.66 -3.17
C GLY A 375 17.09 2.39 -2.52
N LEU A 376 17.33 2.19 -1.23
CA LEU A 376 18.49 2.75 -0.51
C LEU A 376 19.77 2.02 -0.87
N MET A 377 19.74 0.69 -0.98
CA MET A 377 20.91 -0.11 -1.35
C MET A 377 21.25 0.06 -2.83
N GLN A 378 20.28 -0.10 -3.73
CA GLN A 378 20.53 -0.08 -5.18
C GLN A 378 21.05 1.28 -5.68
N PRO A 379 22.10 1.30 -6.53
CA PRO A 379 22.48 2.48 -7.29
C PRO A 379 21.31 3.07 -8.11
N GLY A 380 21.13 4.39 -8.08
CA GLY A 380 20.09 5.11 -8.82
C GLY A 380 18.97 5.67 -7.95
N VAL A 381 17.78 5.80 -8.54
CA VAL A 381 16.56 6.33 -7.90
C VAL A 381 15.44 5.31 -7.96
N ALA A 382 14.85 4.96 -6.82
CA ALA A 382 13.60 4.19 -6.79
C ALA A 382 12.40 5.13 -7.00
N LEU A 383 11.49 4.74 -7.88
CA LEU A 383 10.20 5.42 -8.08
C LEU A 383 9.12 4.66 -7.30
N ILE A 384 8.49 5.32 -6.32
CA ILE A 384 7.43 4.74 -5.49
C ILE A 384 6.08 5.33 -5.90
N VAL A 385 5.21 4.48 -6.44
CA VAL A 385 3.83 4.80 -6.78
C VAL A 385 2.95 4.55 -5.58
N SER A 386 2.24 5.57 -5.11
CA SER A 386 1.35 5.47 -3.95
C SER A 386 0.02 6.19 -4.21
N PRO A 387 -1.13 5.66 -3.74
CA PRO A 387 -2.46 6.19 -4.10
C PRO A 387 -2.78 7.57 -3.54
N LEU A 388 -2.23 7.95 -2.38
CA LEU A 388 -2.67 9.12 -1.63
C LEU A 388 -1.52 10.08 -1.31
N ASN A 389 -1.77 11.36 -1.50
CA ASN A 389 -0.84 12.44 -1.17
C ASN A 389 -0.53 12.49 0.34
N ALA A 390 -1.50 12.13 1.20
CA ALA A 390 -1.29 12.04 2.66
C ALA A 390 -0.28 10.92 2.99
N LEU A 391 -0.53 9.70 2.52
CA LEU A 391 0.39 8.56 2.65
C LEU A 391 1.81 8.89 2.18
N ILE A 392 1.95 9.56 1.02
CA ILE A 392 3.24 10.01 0.53
C ILE A 392 3.93 10.98 1.51
N LYS A 393 3.21 11.97 2.05
CA LYS A 393 3.77 12.91 3.05
C LYS A 393 4.19 12.19 4.33
N ASP A 394 3.38 11.26 4.82
CA ASP A 394 3.65 10.50 6.05
C ASP A 394 4.89 9.61 5.91
N GLN A 395 5.02 8.91 4.78
CA GLN A 395 6.22 8.10 4.47
C GLN A 395 7.48 8.95 4.39
N ILE A 396 7.41 10.15 3.80
CA ILE A 396 8.53 11.11 3.76
C ILE A 396 8.85 11.67 5.14
N ALA A 397 7.84 11.91 5.99
CA ALA A 397 8.03 12.36 7.36
C ALA A 397 8.75 11.29 8.20
N HIS A 398 8.30 10.04 8.16
CA HIS A 398 8.97 8.92 8.86
C HIS A 398 10.41 8.71 8.36
N LEU A 399 10.64 8.69 7.03
CA LEU A 399 11.99 8.59 6.48
C LEU A 399 12.91 9.72 6.98
N ARG A 400 12.41 10.96 7.08
CA ARG A 400 13.17 12.08 7.65
C ARG A 400 13.40 11.94 9.15
N GLN A 401 12.47 11.35 9.91
CA GLN A 401 12.66 11.03 11.33
C GLN A 401 13.74 9.95 11.54
N ASP A 402 13.87 9.01 10.61
CA ASP A 402 14.98 8.03 10.52
C ASP A 402 16.27 8.60 9.91
N GLY A 403 16.26 9.88 9.49
CA GLY A 403 17.42 10.60 8.95
C GLY A 403 17.64 10.43 7.46
N ILE A 404 16.76 9.72 6.77
CA ILE A 404 16.82 9.49 5.33
C ILE A 404 16.35 10.76 4.62
N ILE A 405 17.28 11.67 4.39
CA ILE A 405 17.02 12.97 3.73
C ILE A 405 16.96 12.87 2.20
N GLY A 406 17.49 11.79 1.62
CA GLY A 406 17.45 11.50 0.19
C GLY A 406 16.09 11.02 -0.32
N ALA A 407 14.99 11.48 0.28
CA ALA A 407 13.62 11.11 -0.05
C ALA A 407 12.80 12.34 -0.46
N GLY A 408 12.30 12.32 -1.69
CA GLY A 408 11.54 13.41 -2.32
C GLY A 408 10.16 12.98 -2.80
N PHE A 409 9.29 13.95 -3.10
CA PHE A 409 7.93 13.68 -3.57
C PHE A 409 7.33 14.84 -4.35
N VAL A 410 6.34 14.57 -5.21
CA VAL A 410 5.62 15.62 -5.96
C VAL A 410 4.10 15.51 -5.82
N VAL A 411 3.53 16.41 -5.00
CA VAL A 411 2.09 16.60 -4.74
C VAL A 411 1.64 17.96 -5.32
N GLY A 412 0.41 18.03 -5.87
CA GLY A 412 -0.16 19.26 -6.44
C GLY A 412 0.57 19.84 -7.67
N SER A 413 0.42 21.15 -7.88
CA SER A 413 1.12 21.92 -8.93
C SER A 413 1.45 23.30 -8.38
N GLY A 414 2.70 23.77 -8.57
CA GLY A 414 3.15 25.06 -8.05
C GLY A 414 4.67 25.10 -7.87
N SER A 415 5.16 26.13 -7.18
CA SER A 415 6.59 26.36 -6.92
C SER A 415 7.27 25.19 -6.21
N GLN A 416 6.60 24.54 -5.25
CA GLN A 416 7.09 23.34 -4.58
C GLN A 416 7.38 22.22 -5.60
N ALA A 417 6.44 21.91 -6.48
CA ALA A 417 6.62 20.86 -7.48
C ALA A 417 7.80 21.15 -8.42
N THR A 418 7.99 22.42 -8.83
CA THR A 418 9.15 22.83 -9.64
C THR A 418 10.47 22.62 -8.89
N ARG A 419 10.53 22.94 -7.59
CA ARG A 419 11.72 22.72 -6.74
C ARG A 419 12.04 21.23 -6.61
N GLU A 420 11.03 20.41 -6.33
CA GLU A 420 11.16 18.96 -6.18
C GLU A 420 11.60 18.28 -7.49
N TYR A 421 11.10 18.75 -8.66
CA TYR A 421 11.60 18.29 -9.96
C TYR A 421 13.05 18.65 -10.21
N GLY A 422 13.50 19.88 -9.86
CA GLY A 422 14.91 20.24 -9.98
C GLY A 422 15.82 19.34 -9.13
N TYR A 423 15.45 19.07 -7.87
CA TYR A 423 16.21 18.17 -7.00
C TYR A 423 16.18 16.70 -7.47
N PHE A 424 15.09 16.28 -8.10
CA PHE A 424 14.97 14.98 -8.74
C PHE A 424 15.87 14.87 -9.98
N GLU A 425 15.85 15.86 -10.87
CA GLU A 425 16.69 15.94 -12.08
C GLU A 425 18.18 15.99 -11.76
N GLU A 426 18.58 16.69 -10.70
CA GLU A 426 19.95 16.69 -10.17
C GLU A 426 20.37 15.36 -9.51
N GLY A 427 19.46 14.38 -9.40
CA GLY A 427 19.72 13.08 -8.82
C GLY A 427 19.98 13.10 -7.31
N ARG A 428 19.39 14.05 -6.57
CA ARG A 428 19.56 14.18 -5.10
C ARG A 428 18.75 13.15 -4.30
N TYR A 429 17.80 12.48 -4.93
CA TYR A 429 16.89 11.54 -4.26
C TYR A 429 17.26 10.08 -4.58
N ARG A 430 17.23 9.24 -3.54
CA ARG A 430 17.31 7.77 -3.61
C ARG A 430 15.91 7.17 -3.72
N LEU A 431 14.93 7.79 -3.05
CA LEU A 431 13.53 7.40 -3.03
C LEU A 431 12.69 8.59 -3.54
N PHE A 432 11.88 8.39 -4.57
CA PHE A 432 11.00 9.44 -5.09
C PHE A 432 9.55 8.97 -5.20
N TYR A 433 8.67 9.61 -4.43
CA TYR A 433 7.27 9.22 -4.31
C TYR A 433 6.37 10.05 -5.23
N CYS A 434 5.48 9.38 -5.96
CA CYS A 434 4.50 10.02 -6.83
C CYS A 434 3.14 9.31 -6.81
N SER A 435 2.09 10.06 -7.15
CA SER A 435 0.79 9.48 -7.47
C SER A 435 0.78 8.96 -8.92
N PRO A 436 -0.01 7.93 -9.27
CA PRO A 436 0.04 7.31 -10.60
C PRO A 436 -0.29 8.28 -11.73
N GLU A 437 -1.12 9.31 -11.49
CA GLU A 437 -1.49 10.33 -12.47
C GLU A 437 -0.28 11.17 -12.92
N ARG A 438 0.83 11.19 -12.17
CA ARG A 438 2.06 11.90 -12.58
C ARG A 438 2.67 11.34 -13.85
N PHE A 439 2.54 10.04 -14.09
CA PHE A 439 3.02 9.38 -15.31
C PHE A 439 2.32 9.88 -16.58
N GLU A 440 1.17 10.53 -16.46
CA GLU A 440 0.49 11.15 -17.58
C GLU A 440 1.09 12.54 -17.90
N THR A 441 1.73 13.23 -16.95
CA THR A 441 2.16 14.63 -17.11
C THR A 441 3.43 14.82 -17.95
N ASP A 442 3.43 15.83 -18.83
CA ASP A 442 4.58 16.21 -19.68
C ASP A 442 5.76 16.82 -18.88
N ALA A 443 5.53 17.22 -17.62
CA ALA A 443 6.60 17.65 -16.71
C ALA A 443 7.37 16.42 -16.20
N PHE A 444 6.70 15.50 -15.51
CA PHE A 444 7.29 14.29 -14.94
C PHE A 444 8.07 13.47 -15.99
N LYS A 445 7.50 13.29 -17.19
CA LYS A 445 8.16 12.57 -18.29
C LYS A 445 9.51 13.19 -18.69
N ARG A 446 9.60 14.53 -18.75
CA ARG A 446 10.85 15.22 -19.07
C ARG A 446 11.87 15.10 -17.94
N SER A 447 11.44 15.30 -16.70
CA SER A 447 12.30 15.16 -15.53
C SER A 447 12.86 13.74 -15.37
N VAL A 448 12.07 12.71 -15.71
CA VAL A 448 12.55 11.31 -15.74
C VAL A 448 13.54 11.06 -16.88
N ALA A 449 13.29 11.59 -18.09
CA ALA A 449 14.23 11.47 -19.20
C ALA A 449 15.58 12.12 -18.88
N GLN A 450 15.56 13.35 -18.34
CA GLN A 450 16.74 14.10 -17.91
C GLN A 450 17.47 13.43 -16.74
N LEU A 451 16.74 12.81 -15.80
CA LEU A 451 17.35 11.98 -14.76
C LEU A 451 18.07 10.77 -15.36
N ILE A 452 17.50 10.11 -16.37
CA ILE A 452 18.08 8.91 -17.00
C ILE A 452 19.40 9.21 -17.73
N GLU A 453 19.59 10.43 -18.24
CA GLU A 453 20.88 10.90 -18.76
C GLU A 453 22.01 10.88 -17.69
N GLN A 454 21.67 10.98 -16.40
CA GLN A 454 22.64 11.14 -15.30
C GLN A 454 22.65 10.00 -14.27
N ARG A 455 21.57 9.24 -14.13
CA ARG A 455 21.34 8.21 -13.10
C ARG A 455 20.42 7.11 -13.64
N ARG A 456 20.51 5.89 -13.12
CA ARG A 456 19.55 4.82 -13.46
C ARG A 456 18.29 4.88 -12.56
N ILE A 457 17.17 4.36 -13.07
CA ILE A 457 16.01 4.01 -12.23
C ILE A 457 16.30 2.66 -11.59
N ALA A 458 16.37 2.63 -10.26
CA ALA A 458 16.80 1.48 -9.47
C ALA A 458 15.69 0.46 -9.20
N LEU A 459 14.44 0.94 -9.17
CA LEU A 459 13.24 0.18 -8.80
C LEU A 459 12.00 0.97 -9.25
N VAL A 460 10.96 0.26 -9.70
CA VAL A 460 9.59 0.78 -9.69
C VAL A 460 8.81 0.01 -8.62
N ALA A 461 8.40 0.70 -7.56
CA ALA A 461 7.56 0.14 -6.51
C ALA A 461 6.12 0.63 -6.64
N VAL A 462 5.14 -0.26 -6.45
CA VAL A 462 3.71 0.07 -6.38
C VAL A 462 3.23 -0.29 -4.98
N ASP A 463 3.09 0.74 -4.14
CA ASP A 463 2.53 0.62 -2.81
C ASP A 463 0.99 0.61 -2.87
N GLU A 464 0.38 -0.08 -1.89
CA GLU A 464 -1.07 -0.35 -1.83
C GLU A 464 -1.63 -0.90 -3.17
N ALA A 465 -0.94 -1.89 -3.73
CA ALA A 465 -1.14 -2.42 -5.07
C ALA A 465 -2.58 -2.92 -5.37
N HIS A 466 -3.39 -3.24 -4.36
CA HIS A 466 -4.83 -3.54 -4.55
C HIS A 466 -5.57 -2.41 -5.30
N CYS A 467 -5.13 -1.16 -5.16
CA CYS A 467 -5.65 -0.01 -5.90
C CYS A 467 -5.52 -0.15 -7.44
N VAL A 468 -4.59 -0.98 -7.94
CA VAL A 468 -4.48 -1.31 -9.37
C VAL A 468 -5.74 -2.02 -9.86
N SER A 469 -6.30 -2.94 -9.07
CA SER A 469 -7.54 -3.66 -9.42
C SER A 469 -8.79 -2.89 -8.99
N GLU A 470 -8.81 -2.39 -7.75
CA GLU A 470 -9.98 -1.67 -7.23
C GLU A 470 -10.27 -0.37 -7.97
N TRP A 471 -9.25 0.37 -8.42
CA TRP A 471 -9.41 1.72 -8.97
C TRP A 471 -8.88 1.85 -10.41
N GLY A 472 -8.01 0.95 -10.88
CA GLY A 472 -7.33 1.07 -12.17
C GLY A 472 -8.22 0.91 -13.42
N HIS A 473 -9.42 0.32 -13.29
CA HIS A 473 -10.31 0.10 -14.44
C HIS A 473 -11.33 1.23 -14.66
N ASP A 474 -11.45 2.18 -13.72
CA ASP A 474 -12.60 3.09 -13.65
C ASP A 474 -12.30 4.43 -12.96
N PHE A 475 -11.76 4.43 -11.73
CA PHE A 475 -11.65 5.61 -10.87
C PHE A 475 -10.30 6.32 -11.04
N ARG A 476 -9.22 5.56 -11.15
CA ARG A 476 -7.85 6.05 -11.41
C ARG A 476 -7.14 5.19 -12.48
N PRO A 477 -7.51 5.35 -13.77
CA PRO A 477 -6.92 4.56 -14.85
C PRO A 477 -5.39 4.65 -15.01
N ALA A 478 -4.77 5.68 -14.43
CA ALA A 478 -3.33 5.87 -14.48
C ALA A 478 -2.51 4.69 -13.89
N TYR A 479 -3.09 3.86 -12.99
CA TYR A 479 -2.45 2.63 -12.53
C TYR A 479 -2.15 1.64 -13.66
N MET A 480 -3.03 1.54 -14.66
CA MET A 480 -2.84 0.66 -15.82
C MET A 480 -1.67 1.08 -16.71
N HIS A 481 -1.21 2.33 -16.59
CA HIS A 481 -0.07 2.85 -17.34
C HIS A 481 1.30 2.47 -16.73
N VAL A 482 1.37 1.97 -15.50
CA VAL A 482 2.64 1.66 -14.80
C VAL A 482 3.48 0.63 -15.57
N ARG A 483 2.85 -0.44 -16.09
CA ARG A 483 3.52 -1.48 -16.90
C ARG A 483 4.07 -0.92 -18.21
N SER A 484 3.32 -0.08 -18.90
CA SER A 484 3.75 0.51 -20.17
C SER A 484 4.83 1.57 -19.98
N MET A 485 4.78 2.32 -18.88
CA MET A 485 5.85 3.22 -18.45
C MET A 485 7.14 2.44 -18.16
N ARG A 486 7.10 1.40 -17.30
CA ARG A 486 8.30 0.60 -16.97
C ARG A 486 8.95 0.01 -18.22
N LYS A 487 8.15 -0.50 -19.17
CA LYS A 487 8.64 -1.00 -20.47
C LYS A 487 9.38 0.07 -21.30
N LYS A 488 8.94 1.33 -21.28
CA LYS A 488 9.62 2.44 -21.97
C LYS A 488 10.94 2.81 -21.30
N LEU A 489 10.92 3.00 -19.98
CA LEU A 489 12.15 3.25 -19.20
C LEU A 489 13.19 2.11 -19.38
N GLN A 490 12.72 0.89 -19.58
CA GLN A 490 13.56 -0.27 -19.87
C GLN A 490 14.15 -0.27 -21.29
N GLN A 491 13.51 0.36 -22.28
CA GLN A 491 14.07 0.50 -23.63
C GLN A 491 15.22 1.51 -23.66
N ASP A 492 15.15 2.52 -22.80
CA ASP A 492 16.15 3.58 -22.68
C ASP A 492 17.33 3.21 -21.75
N THR A 493 17.33 1.99 -21.17
CA THR A 493 18.35 1.55 -20.19
C THR A 493 18.79 0.09 -20.38
N ALA A 494 20.10 -0.16 -20.23
CA ALA A 494 20.68 -1.50 -20.42
C ALA A 494 20.42 -2.48 -19.25
N HIS A 495 20.21 -1.97 -18.04
CA HIS A 495 20.01 -2.78 -16.84
C HIS A 495 18.50 -3.07 -16.61
N PRO A 496 18.13 -4.26 -16.13
CA PRO A 496 16.75 -4.55 -15.73
C PRO A 496 16.25 -3.58 -14.66
N ILE A 497 15.05 -3.02 -14.85
CA ILE A 497 14.34 -2.22 -13.84
C ILE A 497 13.38 -3.15 -13.08
N PRO A 498 13.68 -3.51 -11.81
CA PRO A 498 12.83 -4.37 -11.01
C PRO A 498 11.45 -3.73 -10.77
N LEU A 499 10.44 -4.58 -10.57
CA LEU A 499 9.10 -4.17 -10.21
C LEU A 499 8.71 -4.83 -8.88
N LEU A 500 8.30 -4.04 -7.91
CA LEU A 500 7.80 -4.55 -6.63
C LEU A 500 6.41 -3.99 -6.35
N ALA A 501 5.40 -4.85 -6.27
CA ALA A 501 4.05 -4.49 -5.87
C ALA A 501 3.79 -4.99 -4.45
N LEU A 502 3.18 -4.17 -3.58
CA LEU A 502 2.91 -4.54 -2.19
C LEU A 502 1.47 -4.18 -1.81
N THR A 503 0.79 -5.07 -1.09
CA THR A 503 -0.51 -4.75 -0.47
C THR A 503 -0.72 -5.57 0.80
N ALA A 504 -1.59 -5.09 1.69
CA ALA A 504 -1.99 -5.85 2.88
C ALA A 504 -2.98 -6.97 2.55
N THR A 505 -3.89 -6.66 1.63
CA THR A 505 -5.08 -7.45 1.32
C THR A 505 -5.19 -7.57 -0.19
N ALA A 506 -5.24 -8.81 -0.67
CA ALA A 506 -5.65 -9.16 -2.02
C ALA A 506 -6.19 -10.59 -1.97
N SER A 507 -7.48 -10.75 -2.28
CA SER A 507 -8.00 -12.06 -2.68
C SER A 507 -7.28 -12.52 -3.96
N PRO A 508 -7.19 -13.83 -4.26
CA PRO A 508 -6.51 -14.32 -5.45
C PRO A 508 -6.96 -13.68 -6.79
N VAL A 509 -8.20 -13.18 -6.91
CA VAL A 509 -8.64 -12.38 -8.09
C VAL A 509 -7.95 -11.03 -8.13
N VAL A 510 -7.97 -10.28 -7.03
CA VAL A 510 -7.27 -9.00 -6.92
C VAL A 510 -5.77 -9.21 -7.14
N ARG A 511 -5.21 -10.30 -6.60
CA ARG A 511 -3.82 -10.73 -6.82
C ARG A 511 -3.51 -10.96 -8.30
N ALA A 512 -4.33 -11.76 -8.98
CA ALA A 512 -4.19 -12.05 -10.41
C ALA A 512 -4.34 -10.78 -11.27
N ASP A 513 -5.22 -9.85 -10.91
CA ASP A 513 -5.40 -8.60 -11.67
C ASP A 513 -4.22 -7.65 -11.50
N ILE A 514 -3.66 -7.55 -10.28
CA ILE A 514 -2.39 -6.86 -10.03
C ILE A 514 -1.28 -7.48 -10.88
N GLN A 515 -1.16 -8.82 -10.87
CA GLN A 515 -0.12 -9.54 -11.62
C GLN A 515 -0.25 -9.30 -13.12
N ARG A 516 -1.46 -9.42 -13.68
CA ARG A 516 -1.79 -9.12 -15.09
C ARG A 516 -1.49 -7.67 -15.46
N ALA A 517 -2.01 -6.71 -14.70
CA ALA A 517 -1.91 -5.28 -14.98
C ALA A 517 -0.46 -4.77 -14.90
N LEU A 518 0.32 -5.24 -13.92
CA LEU A 518 1.72 -4.83 -13.74
C LEU A 518 2.73 -5.70 -14.52
N GLY A 519 2.32 -6.90 -14.96
CA GLY A 519 3.17 -7.87 -15.65
C GLY A 519 4.13 -8.59 -14.71
N ILE A 520 3.59 -9.16 -13.64
CA ILE A 520 4.28 -10.02 -12.65
C ILE A 520 3.88 -11.47 -12.95
N ALA A 521 4.83 -12.42 -12.91
CA ALA A 521 4.55 -13.83 -13.15
C ALA A 521 3.76 -14.46 -11.99
N GLU A 522 3.03 -15.55 -12.27
CA GLU A 522 2.13 -16.20 -11.29
C GLU A 522 2.87 -16.69 -10.03
N GLY A 523 4.00 -17.39 -10.21
CA GLY A 523 4.88 -17.84 -9.12
C GLY A 523 5.72 -16.74 -8.44
N ASN A 524 5.59 -15.48 -8.87
CA ASN A 524 6.31 -14.34 -8.29
C ASN A 524 5.47 -13.62 -7.23
N VAL A 525 4.95 -14.41 -6.29
CA VAL A 525 4.24 -13.94 -5.09
C VAL A 525 5.02 -14.34 -3.84
N ILE A 526 5.08 -13.44 -2.86
CA ILE A 526 5.37 -13.78 -1.47
C ILE A 526 4.16 -13.40 -0.63
N GLN A 527 3.66 -14.35 0.14
CA GLN A 527 2.49 -14.18 1.01
C GLN A 527 2.83 -14.77 2.38
N SER A 528 2.44 -14.09 3.47
CA SER A 528 2.59 -14.67 4.81
C SER A 528 1.69 -15.90 4.98
N ARG A 529 2.11 -16.85 5.82
CA ARG A 529 1.36 -18.10 6.07
C ARG A 529 -0.03 -17.88 6.65
N SER A 530 -0.24 -16.75 7.34
CA SER A 530 -1.56 -16.33 7.80
C SER A 530 -1.67 -14.80 7.72
N SER A 531 -2.87 -14.33 7.40
CA SER A 531 -3.25 -12.93 7.52
C SER A 531 -3.95 -12.62 8.84
N ASP A 532 -4.26 -13.65 9.65
CA ASP A 532 -5.04 -13.54 10.89
C ASP A 532 -4.45 -12.54 11.89
N ARG A 533 -5.36 -11.94 12.65
CA ARG A 533 -5.10 -10.98 13.71
C ARG A 533 -5.88 -11.48 14.93
N PRO A 534 -5.35 -12.43 15.72
CA PRO A 534 -6.09 -13.11 16.78
C PRO A 534 -6.56 -12.15 17.89
N GLU A 535 -5.92 -10.99 18.03
CA GLU A 535 -6.30 -9.90 18.94
C GLU A 535 -7.54 -9.09 18.50
N LEU A 536 -8.03 -9.28 17.27
CA LEU A 536 -9.24 -8.60 16.80
C LEU A 536 -10.51 -9.40 17.11
N SER A 537 -11.41 -8.81 17.86
CA SER A 537 -12.78 -9.33 18.05
C SER A 537 -13.74 -8.66 17.08
N PHE A 538 -14.74 -9.40 16.58
CA PHE A 538 -15.66 -8.92 15.54
C PHE A 538 -17.13 -8.98 15.98
N SER A 539 -17.93 -7.97 15.65
CA SER A 539 -19.38 -7.94 15.86
C SER A 539 -20.14 -7.20 14.75
N VAL A 540 -21.42 -7.54 14.56
CA VAL A 540 -22.34 -6.82 13.67
C VAL A 540 -23.59 -6.35 14.41
N HIS A 541 -23.92 -5.08 14.24
CA HIS A 541 -25.03 -4.39 14.88
C HIS A 541 -26.05 -3.97 13.81
N ALA A 542 -27.05 -4.81 13.59
CA ALA A 542 -28.08 -4.58 12.57
C ALA A 542 -29.14 -3.57 13.06
N ALA A 543 -29.34 -2.49 12.31
CA ALA A 543 -30.35 -1.47 12.56
C ALA A 543 -31.57 -1.66 11.64
N ASP A 544 -32.79 -1.51 12.18
CA ASP A 544 -34.01 -1.51 11.36
C ASP A 544 -34.11 -0.22 10.52
N GLY A 545 -33.81 -0.35 9.22
CA GLY A 545 -33.91 0.73 8.24
C GLY A 545 -35.31 1.32 8.05
N ARG A 546 -36.37 0.72 8.60
CA ARG A 546 -37.71 1.35 8.69
C ARG A 546 -37.70 2.53 9.67
N GLY A 547 -36.97 2.42 10.77
CA GLY A 547 -36.71 3.52 11.70
C GLY A 547 -35.83 4.64 11.13
N GLY A 548 -35.30 4.45 9.91
CA GLY A 548 -34.40 5.37 9.22
C GLY A 548 -33.15 5.69 10.03
N ARG A 549 -32.50 6.82 9.70
CA ARG A 549 -31.18 7.19 10.24
C ARG A 549 -31.08 7.13 11.76
N GLN A 550 -32.18 7.35 12.47
CA GLN A 550 -32.21 7.33 13.94
C GLN A 550 -32.03 5.92 14.51
N ALA A 551 -32.46 4.87 13.81
CA ALA A 551 -32.17 3.49 14.22
C ALA A 551 -30.67 3.17 14.06
N ARG A 552 -30.07 3.58 12.94
CA ARG A 552 -28.63 3.39 12.67
C ARG A 552 -27.76 4.19 13.66
N LEU A 553 -28.13 5.44 13.96
CA LEU A 553 -27.44 6.27 14.95
C LEU A 553 -27.54 5.69 16.37
N ARG A 554 -28.70 5.14 16.78
CA ARG A 554 -28.81 4.44 18.07
C ARG A 554 -27.91 3.20 18.15
N ALA A 555 -27.82 2.41 17.08
CA ALA A 555 -26.90 1.27 17.05
C ALA A 555 -25.42 1.71 17.15
N LEU A 556 -25.07 2.85 16.55
CA LEU A 556 -23.74 3.47 16.74
C LEU A 556 -23.54 3.93 18.20
N ASP A 557 -24.54 4.58 18.81
CA ASP A 557 -24.47 5.02 20.21
C ASP A 557 -24.24 3.81 21.15
N GLN A 558 -24.95 2.70 20.95
CA GLN A 558 -24.78 1.46 21.71
C GLN A 558 -23.37 0.87 21.60
N VAL A 559 -22.72 0.94 20.43
CA VAL A 559 -21.33 0.50 20.28
C VAL A 559 -20.38 1.28 21.19
N PHE A 560 -20.61 2.59 21.36
CA PHE A 560 -19.79 3.45 22.21
C PHE A 560 -20.19 3.45 23.70
N SER A 561 -21.48 3.29 24.03
CA SER A 561 -21.98 3.39 25.40
C SER A 561 -22.18 2.05 26.12
N GLU A 562 -22.30 0.95 25.39
CA GLU A 562 -22.56 -0.39 25.95
C GLU A 562 -21.43 -1.37 25.56
N VAL A 563 -21.15 -1.53 24.27
CA VAL A 563 -20.22 -2.58 23.78
C VAL A 563 -18.77 -2.28 24.15
N ALA A 564 -18.24 -1.10 23.83
CA ALA A 564 -16.86 -0.76 24.15
C ALA A 564 -16.58 -0.72 25.67
N PRO A 565 -17.47 -0.14 26.51
CA PRO A 565 -17.34 -0.24 27.97
C PRO A 565 -17.41 -1.66 28.54
N ALA A 566 -18.22 -2.55 27.96
CA ALA A 566 -18.30 -3.95 28.38
C ALA A 566 -17.02 -4.74 28.06
N LEU A 567 -16.35 -4.42 26.95
CA LEU A 567 -15.11 -5.09 26.52
C LEU A 567 -13.85 -4.55 27.19
N PHE A 568 -13.79 -3.24 27.47
CA PHE A 568 -12.55 -2.55 27.84
C PHE A 568 -12.63 -1.74 29.14
N GLY A 569 -13.79 -1.70 29.80
CA GLY A 569 -14.05 -0.85 30.96
C GLY A 569 -14.56 0.55 30.58
N GLN A 570 -15.21 1.21 31.55
CA GLN A 570 -15.92 2.49 31.34
C GLN A 570 -15.02 3.61 30.78
N ASP A 571 -13.78 3.72 31.26
CA ASP A 571 -12.88 4.82 30.90
C ASP A 571 -12.09 4.59 29.61
N VAL A 572 -12.41 3.58 28.79
CA VAL A 572 -11.58 3.15 27.64
C VAL A 572 -11.18 4.30 26.71
N LEU A 573 -12.08 5.23 26.38
CA LEU A 573 -11.80 6.39 25.52
C LEU A 573 -11.56 7.70 26.30
N HIS A 574 -11.61 7.66 27.64
CA HIS A 574 -11.46 8.80 28.54
C HIS A 574 -10.09 8.81 29.24
N ALA A 575 -9.48 7.64 29.44
CA ALA A 575 -8.23 7.46 30.16
C ALA A 575 -7.04 8.16 29.47
N LYS A 576 -6.23 8.84 30.27
CA LYS A 576 -5.07 9.64 29.84
C LYS A 576 -3.81 9.27 30.63
N ASP A 577 -2.65 9.55 30.04
CA ASP A 577 -1.37 9.58 30.76
C ASP A 577 -1.19 10.90 31.55
N ASP A 578 -0.09 10.98 32.31
CA ASP A 578 0.28 12.17 33.11
C ASP A 578 0.59 13.42 32.26
N GLU A 579 0.83 13.26 30.95
CA GLU A 579 1.03 14.35 29.98
C GLU A 579 -0.29 14.83 29.35
N GLY A 580 -1.40 14.11 29.60
CA GLY A 580 -2.74 14.42 29.11
C GLY A 580 -3.10 13.75 27.77
N HIS A 581 -2.27 12.85 27.24
CA HIS A 581 -2.56 12.09 26.02
C HIS A 581 -3.48 10.91 26.30
N TYR A 582 -4.40 10.63 25.38
CA TYR A 582 -5.35 9.52 25.48
C TYR A 582 -4.65 8.16 25.31
N LEU A 583 -4.89 7.25 26.27
CA LEU A 583 -4.28 5.92 26.27
C LEU A 583 -4.79 5.04 25.12
N ASN A 584 -6.03 5.26 24.64
CA ASN A 584 -6.62 4.51 23.54
C ASN A 584 -7.27 5.42 22.50
N GLY A 585 -7.41 4.90 21.27
CA GLY A 585 -8.12 5.56 20.18
C GLY A 585 -9.25 4.72 19.57
N ALA A 586 -10.20 5.39 18.94
CA ALA A 586 -11.28 4.80 18.13
C ALA A 586 -11.39 5.46 16.75
N VAL A 587 -11.79 4.68 15.75
CA VAL A 587 -12.03 5.16 14.38
C VAL A 587 -13.43 4.76 13.91
N VAL A 588 -14.16 5.68 13.28
CA VAL A 588 -15.49 5.42 12.71
C VAL A 588 -15.47 5.66 11.20
N PHE A 589 -15.66 4.59 10.42
CA PHE A 589 -15.67 4.63 8.95
C PHE A 589 -17.06 4.92 8.38
N THR A 590 -17.09 5.80 7.37
CA THR A 590 -18.29 6.31 6.69
C THR A 590 -18.05 6.38 5.17
N PRO A 591 -19.04 6.10 4.31
CA PRO A 591 -18.82 6.02 2.86
C PRO A 591 -18.70 7.39 2.15
N TYR A 592 -19.23 8.48 2.73
CA TYR A 592 -19.29 9.79 2.06
C TYR A 592 -18.69 10.91 2.90
N ALA A 593 -17.85 11.74 2.28
CA ALA A 593 -17.35 12.98 2.90
C ALA A 593 -18.48 14.00 3.12
N ASP A 594 -19.22 14.32 2.04
CA ASP A 594 -20.24 15.39 2.03
C ASP A 594 -21.38 15.12 1.01
N ARG A 595 -22.12 14.01 1.13
CA ARG A 595 -23.33 13.78 0.30
C ARG A 595 -24.56 14.43 0.95
N ARG A 596 -25.39 15.10 0.14
CA ARG A 596 -26.59 15.85 0.62
C ARG A 596 -27.91 15.36 0.02
N ASP A 597 -27.90 14.20 -0.65
CA ASP A 597 -29.12 13.50 -1.05
C ASP A 597 -29.80 12.89 0.17
N GLU A 598 -31.11 13.06 0.31
CA GLU A 598 -31.87 12.69 1.52
C GLU A 598 -31.64 11.23 1.98
N ALA A 599 -31.59 10.30 1.03
CA ALA A 599 -31.43 8.87 1.28
C ALA A 599 -29.99 8.42 1.67
N LEU A 600 -28.99 9.32 1.55
CA LEU A 600 -27.56 9.01 1.75
C LEU A 600 -26.86 10.01 2.69
N PHE A 601 -27.50 11.14 2.97
CA PHE A 601 -27.02 12.20 3.88
C PHE A 601 -26.65 11.68 5.28
N GLY A 602 -27.43 10.72 5.81
CA GLY A 602 -27.18 10.13 7.12
C GLY A 602 -25.86 9.36 7.22
N SER A 603 -25.30 8.95 6.09
CA SER A 603 -24.02 8.21 5.96
C SER A 603 -22.81 9.13 5.74
N GLY A 604 -22.96 10.46 5.93
CA GLY A 604 -21.89 11.43 5.77
C GLY A 604 -20.98 11.57 7.00
N THR A 605 -19.67 11.62 6.79
CA THR A 605 -18.63 11.77 7.85
C THR A 605 -18.96 12.91 8.82
N SER A 606 -19.33 14.07 8.28
CA SER A 606 -19.63 15.28 9.06
C SER A 606 -20.89 15.15 9.93
N VAL A 607 -21.91 14.42 9.46
CA VAL A 607 -23.15 14.17 10.21
C VAL A 607 -22.91 13.20 11.36
N VAL A 608 -22.17 12.11 11.12
CA VAL A 608 -21.79 11.13 12.14
C VAL A 608 -20.89 11.75 13.21
N ARG A 609 -19.92 12.59 12.80
CA ARG A 609 -19.03 13.34 13.71
C ARG A 609 -19.77 14.37 14.55
N GLU A 610 -20.78 15.05 14.00
CA GLU A 610 -21.60 16.00 14.75
C GLU A 610 -22.54 15.28 15.73
N HIS A 611 -23.06 14.10 15.38
CA HIS A 611 -23.87 13.27 16.27
C HIS A 611 -23.06 12.79 17.48
N LEU A 612 -21.94 12.10 17.25
CA LEU A 612 -21.09 11.58 18.33
C LEU A 612 -20.62 12.69 19.28
N ALA A 613 -20.11 13.80 18.74
CA ALA A 613 -19.61 14.94 19.51
C ALA A 613 -20.69 15.76 20.25
N ARG A 614 -21.98 15.42 20.10
CA ARG A 614 -23.10 16.02 20.84
C ARG A 614 -23.91 15.02 21.66
N GLY A 615 -23.72 13.73 21.41
CA GLY A 615 -24.34 12.61 22.12
C GLY A 615 -23.34 11.92 23.04
N VAL A 616 -23.07 10.65 22.78
CA VAL A 616 -22.24 9.76 23.61
C VAL A 616 -20.81 10.24 23.89
N LEU A 617 -20.26 11.15 23.07
CA LEU A 617 -18.91 11.70 23.22
C LEU A 617 -18.92 13.23 23.41
N ALA A 618 -19.97 13.80 24.01
CA ALA A 618 -20.12 15.26 24.20
C ALA A 618 -19.00 15.94 25.02
N HIS A 619 -18.22 15.18 25.78
CA HIS A 619 -17.09 15.67 26.59
C HIS A 619 -15.72 15.39 25.97
N GLU A 620 -15.65 14.71 24.82
CA GLU A 620 -14.41 14.29 24.18
C GLU A 620 -14.19 14.95 22.80
N PRO A 621 -12.94 15.24 22.40
CA PRO A 621 -12.68 15.75 21.07
C PRO A 621 -12.90 14.65 20.02
N VAL A 622 -13.81 14.89 19.07
CA VAL A 622 -14.09 13.98 17.95
C VAL A 622 -13.64 14.61 16.63
N GLY A 623 -12.60 14.05 16.03
CA GLY A 623 -12.02 14.55 14.79
C GLY A 623 -12.79 14.11 13.55
N MET A 624 -12.52 14.81 12.44
CA MET A 624 -13.08 14.53 11.13
C MET A 624 -11.98 14.50 10.08
N TYR A 625 -11.85 13.38 9.36
CA TYR A 625 -10.91 13.26 8.24
C TYR A 625 -11.69 12.92 6.96
N ALA A 626 -11.68 13.79 5.96
CA ALA A 626 -12.40 13.57 4.71
C ALA A 626 -11.71 14.29 3.54
N GLY A 627 -11.78 13.73 2.33
CA GLY A 627 -11.10 14.26 1.15
C GLY A 627 -11.70 15.53 0.52
N SER A 628 -12.67 16.18 1.18
CA SER A 628 -13.29 17.43 0.72
C SER A 628 -13.96 18.17 1.88
N ALA A 629 -13.81 19.49 1.93
CA ALA A 629 -14.43 20.34 2.94
C ALA A 629 -15.95 20.13 3.01
N PRO A 630 -16.50 19.68 4.15
CA PRO A 630 -17.93 19.50 4.30
C PRO A 630 -18.63 20.86 4.39
N GLY A 631 -19.79 20.98 3.75
CA GLY A 631 -20.63 22.16 3.93
C GLY A 631 -21.00 22.41 5.40
N ALA A 632 -21.03 23.69 5.79
CA ALA A 632 -21.43 24.17 7.11
C ALA A 632 -22.60 25.17 7.01
N CYS A 633 -23.47 25.18 8.02
CA CYS A 633 -24.54 26.16 8.15
C CYS A 633 -23.96 27.55 8.43
N PRO A 634 -24.30 28.59 7.64
CA PRO A 634 -23.71 29.92 7.79
C PRO A 634 -24.07 30.63 9.10
N GLN A 635 -25.12 30.20 9.81
CA GLN A 635 -25.50 30.81 11.10
C GLN A 635 -24.82 30.14 12.32
N CYS A 636 -24.61 28.81 12.29
CA CYS A 636 -24.20 28.05 13.49
C CYS A 636 -23.06 27.06 13.28
N GLY A 637 -22.46 27.01 12.09
CA GLY A 637 -21.37 26.08 11.75
C GLY A 637 -21.77 24.60 11.62
N SER A 638 -22.98 24.19 12.06
CA SER A 638 -23.47 22.81 11.97
C SER A 638 -23.39 22.25 10.55
N HIS A 639 -22.90 21.02 10.42
CA HIS A 639 -22.94 20.25 9.18
C HIS A 639 -24.26 19.48 9.02
N ASN A 640 -25.09 19.37 10.06
CA ASN A 640 -26.36 18.67 10.05
C ASN A 640 -27.50 19.54 9.44
N PHE A 641 -27.49 19.70 8.11
CA PHE A 641 -28.54 20.41 7.35
C PHE A 641 -28.92 19.70 6.05
N TYR A 642 -30.20 19.72 5.69
CA TYR A 642 -30.73 18.96 4.55
C TYR A 642 -31.36 19.87 3.49
N ARG A 643 -31.46 19.40 2.25
CA ARG A 643 -32.11 20.14 1.15
C ARG A 643 -33.63 19.95 1.20
N HIS A 644 -34.37 21.04 1.08
CA HIS A 644 -35.83 21.05 1.11
C HIS A 644 -36.38 22.04 0.06
N TYR A 645 -37.11 21.54 -0.93
CA TYR A 645 -37.72 22.30 -2.05
C TYR A 645 -36.82 23.30 -2.81
N GLY A 646 -35.50 23.15 -2.74
CA GLY A 646 -34.52 24.01 -3.43
C GLY A 646 -33.60 24.78 -2.47
N GLU A 647 -34.06 24.99 -1.25
CA GLU A 647 -33.33 25.62 -0.14
C GLU A 647 -32.68 24.54 0.75
N TYR A 648 -31.90 24.96 1.74
CA TYR A 648 -31.31 24.10 2.78
C TYR A 648 -31.80 24.53 4.15
N ARG A 649 -32.18 23.57 5.01
CA ARG A 649 -32.60 23.81 6.39
C ARG A 649 -31.65 23.12 7.36
N CYS A 650 -31.16 23.87 8.35
CA CYS A 650 -30.33 23.35 9.43
C CYS A 650 -31.16 22.64 10.50
N ASN A 651 -30.77 21.41 10.88
CA ASN A 651 -31.40 20.68 11.99
C ASN A 651 -30.96 21.19 13.36
N ALA A 652 -29.81 21.88 13.46
CA ALA A 652 -29.29 22.39 14.74
C ALA A 652 -29.91 23.74 15.15
N CYS A 653 -30.05 24.69 14.21
CA CYS A 653 -30.58 26.04 14.50
C CYS A 653 -31.86 26.40 13.74
N GLY A 654 -32.39 25.52 12.89
CA GLY A 654 -33.60 25.77 12.09
C GLY A 654 -33.42 26.71 10.88
N PHE A 655 -32.27 27.36 10.73
CA PHE A 655 -31.98 28.35 9.68
C PHE A 655 -32.20 27.80 8.27
N VAL A 656 -32.73 28.64 7.39
CA VAL A 656 -32.98 28.32 5.97
C VAL A 656 -32.08 29.19 5.09
N PHE A 657 -31.39 28.58 4.13
CA PHE A 657 -30.36 29.23 3.32
C PHE A 657 -30.20 28.60 1.93
N LEU A 658 -29.64 29.35 1.00
CA LEU A 658 -29.39 28.94 -0.38
C LEU A 658 -28.03 28.22 -0.53
N LYS A 659 -27.86 27.50 -1.65
CA LYS A 659 -26.64 26.72 -1.92
C LYS A 659 -25.35 27.56 -1.86
N GLN A 660 -25.41 28.82 -2.30
CA GLN A 660 -24.30 29.76 -2.33
C GLN A 660 -23.88 30.24 -0.93
N GLN A 661 -24.74 30.06 0.08
CA GLN A 661 -24.51 30.45 1.47
C GLN A 661 -23.99 29.30 2.33
N ILE A 662 -23.72 28.12 1.75
CA ILE A 662 -23.07 27.01 2.46
C ILE A 662 -21.63 27.42 2.75
N GLY A 663 -21.29 27.58 4.03
CA GLY A 663 -19.91 27.82 4.46
C GLY A 663 -19.04 26.60 4.16
N ARG A 664 -17.76 26.82 3.85
CA ARG A 664 -16.75 25.79 3.65
C ARG A 664 -15.44 26.28 4.24
N ASP A 665 -14.65 25.34 4.78
CA ASP A 665 -13.26 25.61 5.15
C ASP A 665 -12.43 25.74 3.86
N GLU A 666 -11.75 26.88 3.69
CA GLU A 666 -10.87 27.14 2.54
C GLU A 666 -9.50 26.45 2.73
N ASP A 667 -9.06 26.29 3.98
CA ASP A 667 -7.78 25.68 4.38
C ASP A 667 -7.97 24.22 4.82
N TRP A 668 -8.98 23.53 4.28
CA TRP A 668 -9.40 22.19 4.68
C TRP A 668 -8.27 21.15 4.65
N ASP A 669 -7.35 21.23 3.70
CA ASP A 669 -6.18 20.33 3.62
C ASP A 669 -5.26 20.48 4.85
N GLU A 670 -5.14 21.68 5.43
CA GLU A 670 -4.39 21.91 6.68
C GLU A 670 -5.20 21.42 7.89
N THR A 671 -6.49 21.71 7.95
CA THR A 671 -7.40 21.20 8.99
C THR A 671 -7.37 19.66 9.06
N VAL A 672 -7.35 18.97 7.92
CA VAL A 672 -7.27 17.50 7.84
C VAL A 672 -5.92 16.98 8.35
N LEU A 673 -4.81 17.63 7.99
CA LEU A 673 -3.47 17.25 8.49
C LEU A 673 -3.34 17.44 10.00
N ARG A 674 -3.76 18.61 10.53
CA ARG A 674 -3.76 18.85 11.98
C ARG A 674 -4.62 17.83 12.73
N THR A 675 -5.80 17.51 12.19
CA THR A 675 -6.71 16.51 12.79
C THR A 675 -6.10 15.09 12.77
N GLN A 676 -5.37 14.74 11.71
CA GLN A 676 -4.59 13.50 11.66
C GLN A 676 -3.50 13.51 12.72
N ASP A 677 -2.67 14.55 12.80
CA ASP A 677 -1.57 14.65 13.76
C ASP A 677 -2.07 14.60 15.21
N ASP A 678 -3.17 15.29 15.55
CA ASP A 678 -3.79 15.24 16.88
C ASP A 678 -4.29 13.84 17.25
N PHE A 679 -4.81 13.07 16.28
CA PHE A 679 -5.20 11.67 16.52
C PHE A 679 -3.97 10.77 16.67
N LEU A 680 -2.98 10.86 15.78
CA LEU A 680 -1.78 10.02 15.81
C LEU A 680 -1.02 10.21 17.12
N SER A 681 -0.78 11.45 17.51
CA SER A 681 -0.12 11.86 18.77
C SER A 681 -0.97 11.67 20.04
N SER A 682 -2.13 11.01 19.96
CA SER A 682 -3.00 10.78 21.12
C SER A 682 -3.47 12.07 21.84
N ARG A 683 -3.55 13.22 21.16
CA ARG A 683 -4.26 14.42 21.67
C ARG A 683 -5.77 14.35 21.47
N MET A 684 -6.25 13.33 20.75
CA MET A 684 -7.66 13.13 20.43
C MET A 684 -8.00 11.62 20.42
N PRO A 685 -9.06 11.17 21.11
CA PRO A 685 -9.37 9.74 21.23
C PRO A 685 -10.20 9.21 20.07
N VAL A 686 -11.00 10.02 19.37
CA VAL A 686 -11.93 9.51 18.35
C VAL A 686 -11.82 10.27 17.04
N LEU A 687 -11.76 9.52 15.93
CA LEU A 687 -11.76 10.07 14.57
C LEU A 687 -12.87 9.46 13.72
N VAL A 688 -13.70 10.30 13.11
CA VAL A 688 -14.68 9.88 12.09
C VAL A 688 -14.10 10.16 10.71
N SER A 689 -14.12 9.18 9.81
CA SER A 689 -13.52 9.33 8.49
C SER A 689 -14.21 8.55 7.36
N THR A 690 -13.82 8.85 6.12
CA THR A 690 -13.98 7.95 4.98
C THR A 690 -12.78 7.00 4.86
N LYS A 691 -12.78 6.13 3.85
CA LYS A 691 -11.61 5.30 3.50
C LYS A 691 -10.31 6.08 3.23
N GLY A 692 -10.37 7.41 3.18
CA GLY A 692 -9.21 8.29 3.06
C GLY A 692 -8.28 8.26 4.28
N PHE A 693 -8.81 8.10 5.49
CA PHE A 693 -7.99 7.85 6.68
C PHE A 693 -7.67 6.35 6.73
N GLY A 694 -6.47 5.96 6.31
CA GLY A 694 -6.15 4.56 6.42
C GLY A 694 -4.82 4.10 5.84
N MET A 695 -4.67 4.20 4.52
CA MET A 695 -3.53 3.59 3.84
C MET A 695 -2.22 4.16 4.41
N GLY A 696 -1.34 3.25 4.85
CA GLY A 696 -0.10 3.49 5.59
C GLY A 696 -0.14 4.27 6.92
N ILE A 697 -1.32 4.48 7.54
CA ILE A 697 -1.40 5.01 8.90
C ILE A 697 -0.93 3.95 9.91
N ASP A 698 -0.15 4.35 10.92
CA ASP A 698 0.34 3.47 11.99
C ASP A 698 0.16 4.09 13.38
N LYS A 699 -0.91 3.66 14.07
CA LYS A 699 -1.21 4.03 15.46
C LYS A 699 -1.47 2.73 16.24
N GLN A 700 -0.64 2.47 17.25
CA GLN A 700 -0.66 1.19 17.98
C GLN A 700 -1.91 0.99 18.85
N ASN A 701 -2.36 2.07 19.50
CA ASN A 701 -3.39 2.05 20.54
C ASN A 701 -4.84 2.23 20.05
N ILE A 702 -5.15 1.88 18.79
CA ILE A 702 -6.55 1.86 18.32
C ILE A 702 -7.25 0.61 18.88
N ARG A 703 -8.15 0.82 19.86
CA ARG A 703 -8.95 -0.24 20.51
C ARG A 703 -10.28 -0.52 19.84
N LEU A 704 -10.85 0.45 19.14
CA LEU A 704 -12.18 0.33 18.51
C LEU A 704 -12.14 0.82 17.05
N VAL A 705 -12.58 -0.02 16.12
CA VAL A 705 -12.89 0.38 14.74
C VAL A 705 -14.36 0.07 14.47
N THR A 706 -15.14 1.09 14.12
CA THR A 706 -16.57 0.96 13.83
C THR A 706 -16.85 1.34 12.39
N HIS A 707 -17.41 0.43 11.62
CA HIS A 707 -17.94 0.73 10.28
C HIS A 707 -19.40 1.14 10.44
N TYR A 708 -19.76 2.38 10.13
CA TYR A 708 -21.13 2.89 10.27
C TYR A 708 -22.06 2.46 9.10
N VAL A 709 -21.43 2.03 8.02
CA VAL A 709 -22.03 1.39 6.84
C VAL A 709 -21.05 0.31 6.42
N MET A 710 -21.52 -0.79 5.83
CA MET A 710 -20.63 -1.76 5.14
C MET A 710 -19.65 -1.04 4.21
N SER A 711 -18.38 -1.45 4.21
CA SER A 711 -17.35 -1.03 3.24
C SER A 711 -17.69 -1.45 1.81
N GLY A 712 -16.95 -0.96 0.81
CA GLY A 712 -17.21 -1.28 -0.61
C GLY A 712 -16.90 -2.72 -1.03
N SER A 713 -16.11 -3.44 -0.23
CA SER A 713 -15.62 -4.81 -0.46
C SER A 713 -15.24 -5.45 0.87
N LEU A 714 -15.20 -6.79 0.92
CA LEU A 714 -14.67 -7.51 2.09
C LEU A 714 -13.16 -7.23 2.29
N GLU A 715 -12.43 -7.04 1.19
CA GLU A 715 -11.04 -6.56 1.15
C GLU A 715 -10.88 -5.24 1.92
N ALA A 716 -11.69 -4.23 1.59
CA ALA A 716 -11.64 -2.91 2.23
C ALA A 716 -12.01 -3.00 3.71
N TYR A 717 -13.09 -3.72 4.06
CA TYR A 717 -13.47 -3.95 5.45
C TYR A 717 -12.33 -4.58 6.28
N TYR A 718 -11.63 -5.57 5.73
CA TYR A 718 -10.53 -6.21 6.45
C TYR A 718 -9.29 -5.32 6.58
N GLN A 719 -8.98 -4.51 5.56
CA GLN A 719 -7.90 -3.51 5.61
C GLN A 719 -8.21 -2.37 6.59
N GLU A 720 -9.48 -1.95 6.68
CA GLU A 720 -9.99 -0.95 7.61
C GLU A 720 -10.01 -1.48 9.06
N ALA A 721 -10.46 -2.72 9.26
CA ALA A 721 -10.40 -3.45 10.53
C ALA A 721 -8.96 -3.63 11.04
N GLY A 722 -8.01 -3.98 10.16
CA GLY A 722 -6.60 -4.20 10.46
C GLY A 722 -5.81 -2.96 10.94
N ARG A 723 -6.49 -1.82 11.13
CA ARG A 723 -5.97 -0.62 11.80
C ARG A 723 -6.00 -0.75 13.33
N ALA A 724 -6.92 -1.54 13.86
CA ALA A 724 -7.05 -1.81 15.28
C ALA A 724 -5.94 -2.76 15.79
N GLY A 725 -5.73 -2.76 17.11
CA GLY A 725 -4.95 -3.78 17.81
C GLY A 725 -3.47 -3.87 17.42
N ARG A 726 -2.85 -2.79 16.94
CA ARG A 726 -1.46 -2.85 16.44
C ARG A 726 -0.38 -2.99 17.51
N SER A 727 -0.71 -2.77 18.79
CA SER A 727 0.12 -3.20 19.93
C SER A 727 -0.03 -4.71 20.27
N GLY A 728 -0.77 -5.49 19.49
CA GLY A 728 -1.07 -6.90 19.78
C GLY A 728 -2.09 -7.12 20.91
N GLU A 729 -2.45 -6.05 21.62
CA GLU A 729 -3.54 -6.04 22.61
C GLU A 729 -4.91 -6.13 21.93
N HIS A 730 -5.87 -6.72 22.65
CA HIS A 730 -7.27 -6.85 22.24
C HIS A 730 -7.83 -5.53 21.69
N ALA A 731 -8.45 -5.63 20.52
CA ALA A 731 -9.25 -4.56 19.95
C ALA A 731 -10.56 -5.12 19.35
N HIS A 732 -11.54 -4.23 19.18
CA HIS A 732 -12.86 -4.58 18.70
C HIS A 732 -13.18 -3.92 17.36
N VAL A 733 -13.76 -4.70 16.46
CA VAL A 733 -14.20 -4.27 15.14
C VAL A 733 -15.71 -4.47 15.05
N ALA A 734 -16.45 -3.38 15.11
CA ALA A 734 -17.89 -3.35 14.98
C ALA A 734 -18.30 -2.96 13.54
N LEU A 735 -19.36 -3.58 13.03
CA LEU A 735 -20.05 -3.16 11.80
C LEU A 735 -21.51 -2.84 12.13
N VAL A 736 -21.85 -1.55 12.14
CA VAL A 736 -23.24 -1.10 12.14
C VAL A 736 -23.77 -1.19 10.71
N THR A 737 -24.91 -1.85 10.51
CA THR A 737 -25.46 -2.05 9.15
C THR A 737 -26.97 -1.93 9.10
N VAL A 738 -27.49 -1.39 7.98
CA VAL A 738 -28.90 -1.55 7.62
C VAL A 738 -28.98 -2.64 6.56
N PRO A 739 -29.43 -3.87 6.91
CA PRO A 739 -29.53 -4.96 5.97
C PRO A 739 -30.62 -4.69 4.92
N PRO A 740 -30.54 -5.34 3.74
CA PRO A 740 -31.65 -5.38 2.79
C PRO A 740 -32.89 -6.01 3.45
N ALA A 741 -34.08 -5.56 3.04
CA ALA A 741 -35.30 -6.29 3.37
C ALA A 741 -35.22 -7.72 2.81
N GLU A 742 -35.66 -8.72 3.57
CA GLU A 742 -35.48 -10.14 3.22
C GLU A 742 -36.04 -10.51 1.83
N ALA A 743 -37.21 -9.99 1.47
CA ALA A 743 -37.79 -10.16 0.14
C ALA A 743 -36.95 -9.52 -0.98
N CYS A 744 -36.25 -8.41 -0.72
CA CYS A 744 -35.31 -7.81 -1.65
C CYS A 744 -34.06 -8.68 -1.80
N ALA A 745 -33.57 -9.26 -0.70
CA ALA A 745 -32.39 -10.13 -0.70
C ALA A 745 -32.61 -11.37 -1.56
N ARG A 746 -33.65 -12.16 -1.26
CA ARG A 746 -34.01 -13.38 -2.00
C ARG A 746 -34.32 -13.11 -3.48
N GLN A 747 -34.82 -11.92 -3.82
CA GLN A 747 -35.19 -11.59 -5.19
C GLN A 747 -34.00 -11.07 -6.03
N HIS A 748 -33.11 -10.25 -5.45
CA HIS A 748 -32.13 -9.48 -6.22
C HIS A 748 -30.67 -9.76 -5.88
N ILE A 749 -30.35 -10.20 -4.65
CA ILE A 749 -28.95 -10.34 -4.22
C ILE A 749 -28.34 -11.63 -4.76
N ASP A 750 -29.08 -12.74 -4.73
CA ASP A 750 -28.57 -14.00 -5.29
C ASP A 750 -28.29 -13.85 -6.81
N GLN A 751 -29.10 -13.05 -7.51
CA GLN A 751 -28.94 -12.74 -8.94
C GLN A 751 -27.69 -11.90 -9.26
N LEU A 752 -27.15 -11.13 -8.29
CA LEU A 752 -25.93 -10.34 -8.49
C LEU A 752 -24.74 -11.21 -8.91
N THR A 753 -24.73 -12.47 -8.45
CA THR A 753 -23.66 -13.43 -8.72
C THR A 753 -23.70 -14.02 -10.14
N THR A 754 -24.74 -13.72 -10.93
CA THR A 754 -25.02 -14.33 -12.24
C THR A 754 -25.25 -13.32 -13.37
N LEU A 755 -24.94 -12.03 -13.17
CA LEU A 755 -25.21 -10.96 -14.14
C LEU A 755 -24.41 -11.11 -15.44
N ALA A 756 -25.08 -11.01 -16.59
CA ALA A 756 -24.46 -10.86 -17.90
C ALA A 756 -23.93 -9.42 -18.09
N PRO A 757 -22.96 -9.18 -19.00
CA PRO A 757 -22.39 -7.84 -19.24
C PRO A 757 -23.41 -6.74 -19.54
N GLU A 758 -24.44 -7.10 -20.29
CA GLU A 758 -25.58 -6.27 -20.69
C GLU A 758 -26.58 -5.98 -19.57
N ASP A 759 -26.59 -6.77 -18.49
CA ASP A 759 -27.54 -6.60 -17.38
C ASP A 759 -27.20 -5.37 -16.53
N ASP A 760 -28.19 -4.52 -16.26
CA ASP A 760 -28.13 -3.53 -15.19
C ASP A 760 -28.13 -4.23 -13.81
N LEU A 761 -27.64 -3.54 -12.77
CA LEU A 761 -27.83 -4.03 -11.39
C LEU A 761 -29.34 -4.11 -11.08
N PRO A 762 -29.85 -5.25 -10.57
CA PRO A 762 -31.28 -5.55 -10.53
C PRO A 762 -32.10 -4.68 -9.56
N PHE A 763 -31.42 -3.91 -8.69
CA PHE A 763 -32.02 -3.11 -7.62
C PHE A 763 -33.03 -2.05 -8.11
N PRO A 764 -34.33 -2.19 -7.80
CA PRO A 764 -35.36 -1.22 -8.20
C PRO A 764 -35.10 0.21 -7.70
N CYS A 765 -34.48 0.33 -6.52
CA CYS A 765 -34.11 1.59 -5.88
C CYS A 765 -32.98 2.35 -6.58
N LEU A 766 -32.18 1.68 -7.43
CA LEU A 766 -31.07 2.30 -8.19
C LEU A 766 -31.41 2.55 -9.67
N LYS A 767 -32.57 2.07 -10.15
CA LYS A 767 -33.03 2.33 -11.52
C LYS A 767 -33.01 3.82 -11.84
N ARG A 768 -32.44 4.16 -13.00
CA ARG A 768 -32.29 5.54 -13.46
C ARG A 768 -33.55 6.01 -14.18
N ASN A 769 -33.90 7.27 -14.01
CA ASN A 769 -34.98 7.91 -14.76
C ASN A 769 -34.52 8.35 -16.15
N ALA A 770 -35.43 8.88 -16.99
CA ALA A 770 -35.13 9.38 -18.33
C ALA A 770 -34.10 10.53 -18.41
N LYS A 771 -33.70 11.10 -17.26
CA LYS A 771 -32.64 12.11 -17.14
C LYS A 771 -31.33 11.54 -16.56
N GLY A 772 -31.23 10.20 -16.43
CA GLY A 772 -30.03 9.49 -15.97
C GLY A 772 -29.82 9.47 -14.44
N PHE A 773 -30.72 10.05 -13.65
CA PHE A 773 -30.58 10.09 -12.18
C PHE A 773 -31.19 8.84 -11.52
N PRO A 774 -30.50 8.22 -10.53
CA PRO A 774 -31.03 7.09 -9.77
C PRO A 774 -32.24 7.50 -8.92
N LYS A 775 -33.17 6.56 -8.70
CA LYS A 775 -34.39 6.76 -7.91
C LYS A 775 -34.14 7.02 -6.41
N LEU A 776 -33.12 6.40 -5.83
CA LEU A 776 -32.70 6.54 -4.42
C LEU A 776 -33.82 6.36 -3.38
N LYS A 777 -34.78 5.48 -3.65
CA LYS A 777 -35.88 5.14 -2.73
C LYS A 777 -36.08 3.64 -2.67
N CYS A 778 -36.12 3.05 -1.47
CA CYS A 778 -36.37 1.63 -1.30
C CYS A 778 -37.82 1.27 -1.64
N ASP A 779 -38.02 0.29 -2.52
CA ASP A 779 -39.35 -0.25 -2.87
C ASP A 779 -39.85 -1.32 -1.89
N TYR A 780 -39.01 -1.76 -0.95
CA TYR A 780 -39.33 -2.75 0.09
C TYR A 780 -39.59 -2.13 1.47
N GLY A 781 -39.86 -0.82 1.52
CA GLY A 781 -40.33 -0.13 2.72
C GLY A 781 -39.26 0.33 3.72
N LEU A 782 -37.97 0.32 3.36
CA LEU A 782 -36.94 0.99 4.17
C LEU A 782 -36.99 2.51 3.96
N THR A 783 -36.78 3.27 5.03
CA THR A 783 -36.79 4.74 5.02
C THR A 783 -35.48 5.31 4.47
N GLU A 784 -34.38 4.57 4.62
CA GLU A 784 -33.10 4.82 3.98
C GLU A 784 -32.72 3.66 3.03
N LEU A 785 -31.67 3.85 2.21
CA LEU A 785 -31.14 2.75 1.40
C LEU A 785 -30.36 1.76 2.30
N CYS A 786 -30.60 0.46 2.12
CA CYS A 786 -29.75 -0.56 2.73
C CYS A 786 -28.31 -0.46 2.22
N ASP A 787 -27.36 -0.91 3.03
CA ASP A 787 -25.93 -0.68 2.79
C ASP A 787 -25.45 -1.22 1.44
N ILE A 788 -25.96 -2.39 1.03
CA ILE A 788 -25.66 -2.99 -0.28
C ILE A 788 -26.11 -2.09 -1.42
N ALA A 789 -27.28 -1.42 -1.31
CA ALA A 789 -27.73 -0.47 -2.33
C ALA A 789 -26.88 0.81 -2.32
N GLN A 790 -26.37 1.25 -1.15
CA GLN A 790 -25.43 2.38 -1.07
C GLN A 790 -24.09 2.05 -1.75
N GLN A 791 -23.58 0.81 -1.58
CA GLN A 791 -22.32 0.37 -2.19
C GLN A 791 -22.47 0.00 -3.68
N ALA A 792 -23.56 -0.67 -4.05
CA ALA A 792 -23.90 -0.97 -5.45
C ALA A 792 -24.06 0.30 -6.30
N LEU A 793 -24.47 1.43 -5.71
CA LEU A 793 -24.51 2.72 -6.40
C LEU A 793 -23.11 3.18 -6.87
N PHE A 794 -22.06 3.00 -6.06
CA PHE A 794 -20.68 3.29 -6.50
C PHE A 794 -20.26 2.38 -7.65
N ILE A 795 -20.60 1.08 -7.58
CA ILE A 795 -20.34 0.13 -8.67
C ILE A 795 -21.05 0.61 -9.95
N GLN A 796 -22.31 1.05 -9.88
CA GLN A 796 -23.10 1.52 -11.04
C GLN A 796 -22.72 2.92 -11.56
N GLU A 797 -22.07 3.76 -10.76
CA GLU A 797 -21.44 5.01 -11.23
C GLU A 797 -20.16 4.70 -12.05
N ASN A 798 -19.48 3.60 -11.70
CA ASN A 798 -18.23 3.15 -12.33
C ASN A 798 -18.44 2.16 -13.50
N PHE A 799 -19.49 1.36 -13.46
CA PHE A 799 -19.93 0.40 -14.47
C PHE A 799 -21.44 0.58 -14.69
N PRO A 800 -21.88 1.59 -15.47
CA PRO A 800 -23.30 1.86 -15.69
C PRO A 800 -24.01 0.70 -16.39
N SER A 801 -23.70 0.46 -17.66
CA SER A 801 -24.11 -0.71 -18.47
C SER A 801 -23.16 -0.82 -19.66
N ALA A 802 -22.93 -2.03 -20.18
CA ALA A 802 -22.02 -2.25 -21.31
C ALA A 802 -22.44 -1.42 -22.54
N ALA A 803 -23.75 -1.30 -22.79
CA ALA A 803 -24.30 -0.47 -23.86
C ALA A 803 -24.03 1.04 -23.67
N GLN A 804 -24.18 1.57 -22.45
CA GLN A 804 -23.87 2.97 -22.17
C GLN A 804 -22.37 3.24 -22.30
N ASP A 805 -21.51 2.35 -21.80
CA ASP A 805 -20.05 2.50 -21.87
C ASP A 805 -19.51 2.39 -23.30
N LEU A 806 -20.13 1.58 -24.16
CA LEU A 806 -19.81 1.51 -25.59
C LEU A 806 -20.27 2.78 -26.32
N GLY A 807 -21.45 3.31 -26.00
CA GLY A 807 -21.90 4.60 -26.50
C GLY A 807 -20.97 5.75 -26.10
N ASP A 808 -20.47 5.76 -24.87
CA ASP A 808 -19.50 6.76 -24.40
C ASP A 808 -18.13 6.62 -25.08
N LEU A 809 -17.67 5.38 -25.32
CA LEU A 809 -16.46 5.08 -26.08
C LEU A 809 -16.53 5.66 -27.51
N VAL A 810 -17.64 5.39 -28.21
CA VAL A 810 -17.87 5.84 -29.58
C VAL A 810 -18.00 7.36 -29.64
N LYS A 811 -18.80 7.99 -28.76
CA LYS A 811 -18.94 9.46 -28.68
C LYS A 811 -17.59 10.17 -28.47
N VAL A 812 -16.73 9.64 -27.62
CA VAL A 812 -15.38 10.22 -27.37
C VAL A 812 -14.46 9.99 -28.57
N PHE A 813 -14.54 8.84 -29.24
CA PHE A 813 -13.81 8.59 -30.48
C PHE A 813 -14.24 9.53 -31.63
N GLU A 814 -15.53 9.75 -31.82
CA GLU A 814 -16.06 10.69 -32.82
C GLU A 814 -15.62 12.13 -32.53
N ALA A 815 -15.74 12.57 -31.27
CA ALA A 815 -15.26 13.87 -30.83
C ALA A 815 -13.74 14.03 -31.07
N LEU A 816 -12.96 12.99 -30.80
CA LEU A 816 -11.52 12.94 -31.08
C LEU A 816 -11.22 13.15 -32.56
N MET A 817 -11.85 12.36 -33.44
CA MET A 817 -11.66 12.45 -34.89
C MET A 817 -12.11 13.81 -35.48
N GLY A 818 -13.01 14.52 -34.80
CA GLY A 818 -13.42 15.88 -35.17
C GLY A 818 -12.46 17.01 -34.76
N THR A 819 -11.42 16.75 -33.96
CA THR A 819 -10.51 17.80 -33.46
C THR A 819 -9.18 17.87 -34.20
N GLN A 820 -8.79 19.08 -34.64
CA GLN A 820 -7.51 19.31 -35.32
C GLN A 820 -6.31 19.34 -34.35
N ASN A 821 -6.50 19.79 -33.11
CA ASN A 821 -5.40 20.05 -32.17
C ASN A 821 -5.14 18.89 -31.18
N SER A 822 -5.80 17.74 -31.33
CA SER A 822 -5.72 16.60 -30.39
C SER A 822 -6.04 16.99 -28.93
N VAL A 823 -6.88 18.00 -28.73
CA VAL A 823 -7.41 18.42 -27.42
C VAL A 823 -8.92 18.31 -27.48
N ILE A 824 -9.50 17.52 -26.57
CA ILE A 824 -10.96 17.37 -26.44
C ILE A 824 -11.44 17.92 -25.10
N SER A 825 -12.62 18.52 -25.12
CA SER A 825 -13.44 18.74 -23.93
C SER A 825 -14.38 17.54 -23.72
N PRO A 826 -14.90 17.29 -22.51
CA PRO A 826 -15.96 16.31 -22.29
C PRO A 826 -17.13 16.53 -23.29
N PRO A 827 -17.59 15.49 -24.01
CA PRO A 827 -18.74 15.61 -24.91
C PRO A 827 -20.01 16.04 -24.18
N ALA A 828 -21.00 16.55 -24.93
CA ALA A 828 -22.31 16.87 -24.37
C ALA A 828 -22.91 15.66 -23.63
N GLU A 829 -23.56 15.93 -22.49
CA GLU A 829 -24.14 14.92 -21.58
C GLU A 829 -23.11 13.99 -20.88
N MET A 830 -21.80 14.17 -21.12
CA MET A 830 -20.73 13.44 -20.43
C MET A 830 -20.04 14.32 -19.38
N ASN A 831 -19.51 13.68 -18.34
CA ASN A 831 -18.64 14.33 -17.36
C ASN A 831 -17.18 13.95 -17.61
N GLU A 832 -16.26 14.59 -16.87
CA GLU A 832 -14.83 14.35 -16.99
C GLU A 832 -14.45 12.88 -16.74
N GLY A 833 -15.10 12.21 -15.77
CA GLY A 833 -14.83 10.81 -15.44
C GLY A 833 -15.22 9.83 -16.55
N ARG A 834 -16.41 9.97 -17.14
CA ARG A 834 -16.86 9.17 -18.30
C ARG A 834 -15.94 9.36 -19.51
N THR A 835 -15.51 10.61 -19.74
CA THR A 835 -14.55 10.94 -20.82
C THR A 835 -13.19 10.29 -20.58
N GLN A 836 -12.67 10.34 -19.34
CA GLN A 836 -11.40 9.71 -18.98
C GLN A 836 -11.45 8.18 -19.10
N ARG A 837 -12.57 7.55 -18.71
CA ARG A 837 -12.79 6.10 -18.84
C ARG A 837 -12.81 5.66 -20.30
N ALA A 838 -13.51 6.40 -21.17
CA ALA A 838 -13.51 6.17 -22.61
C ALA A 838 -12.10 6.34 -23.22
N LEU A 839 -11.36 7.38 -22.85
CA LEU A 839 -9.96 7.58 -23.28
C LEU A 839 -9.02 6.46 -22.84
N SER A 840 -9.17 5.95 -21.62
CA SER A 840 -8.42 4.80 -21.13
C SER A 840 -8.68 3.55 -21.96
N ARG A 841 -9.94 3.24 -22.30
CA ARG A 841 -10.27 2.12 -23.19
C ARG A 841 -9.74 2.31 -24.62
N LEU A 842 -9.78 3.53 -25.17
CA LEU A 842 -9.14 3.82 -26.46
C LEU A 842 -7.62 3.64 -26.41
N ALA A 843 -7.00 3.78 -25.23
CA ALA A 843 -5.59 3.44 -25.04
C ALA A 843 -5.35 1.93 -24.96
N THR A 844 -6.20 1.16 -24.26
CA THR A 844 -6.17 -0.31 -24.27
C THR A 844 -6.37 -0.87 -25.68
N LEU A 845 -7.26 -0.27 -26.47
CA LEU A 845 -7.48 -0.60 -27.88
C LEU A 845 -6.34 -0.13 -28.82
N SER A 846 -5.25 0.43 -28.29
CA SER A 846 -4.09 0.97 -29.01
C SER A 846 -4.37 2.14 -29.97
N VAL A 847 -5.57 2.72 -29.96
CA VAL A 847 -5.95 3.89 -30.77
C VAL A 847 -5.32 5.17 -30.22
N VAL A 848 -5.24 5.29 -28.90
CA VAL A 848 -4.56 6.37 -28.17
C VAL A 848 -3.24 5.82 -27.58
N ARG A 849 -2.12 6.52 -27.77
CA ARG A 849 -0.83 6.16 -27.13
C ARG A 849 -0.79 6.58 -25.67
N THR A 850 -1.25 7.79 -25.38
CA THR A 850 -1.35 8.41 -24.05
C THR A 850 -2.34 9.57 -24.10
N TYR A 851 -2.93 9.94 -22.97
CA TYR A 851 -3.57 11.24 -22.80
C TYR A 851 -3.01 11.95 -21.54
N VAL A 852 -3.32 13.24 -21.41
CA VAL A 852 -3.00 14.08 -20.25
C VAL A 852 -4.22 14.96 -19.96
N LYS A 853 -4.52 15.22 -18.68
CA LYS A 853 -5.67 16.06 -18.27
C LYS A 853 -5.23 17.44 -17.75
N PRO A 854 -4.99 18.45 -18.60
CA PRO A 854 -4.82 19.84 -18.18
C PRO A 854 -6.17 20.47 -17.79
N GLY A 855 -6.53 20.38 -16.50
CA GLY A 855 -7.78 20.94 -15.99
C GLY A 855 -9.01 20.15 -16.44
N LYS A 856 -9.96 20.80 -17.12
CA LYS A 856 -11.21 20.15 -17.58
C LYS A 856 -11.08 19.46 -18.95
N ASN A 857 -10.03 19.76 -19.70
CA ASN A 857 -9.81 19.26 -21.06
C ASN A 857 -8.79 18.12 -21.05
N PHE A 858 -8.77 17.33 -22.13
CA PHE A 858 -7.84 16.23 -22.32
C PHE A 858 -6.97 16.48 -23.56
N LYS A 859 -5.65 16.50 -23.39
CA LYS A 859 -4.66 16.51 -24.47
C LYS A 859 -4.32 15.06 -24.78
N VAL A 860 -4.62 14.60 -25.99
CA VAL A 860 -4.55 13.20 -26.40
C VAL A 860 -3.44 13.02 -27.44
N ASN A 861 -2.72 11.91 -27.38
CA ASN A 861 -1.72 11.53 -28.37
C ASN A 861 -2.22 10.29 -29.13
N PHE A 862 -2.66 10.48 -30.37
CA PHE A 862 -3.12 9.39 -31.23
C PHE A 862 -1.98 8.47 -31.65
N ASN A 863 -2.28 7.19 -31.82
CA ASN A 863 -1.34 6.25 -32.41
C ASN A 863 -1.27 6.43 -33.93
N ARG A 864 -0.35 7.27 -34.41
CA ARG A 864 -0.16 7.55 -35.85
C ARG A 864 0.33 6.34 -36.66
N GLU A 865 0.93 5.36 -35.99
CA GLU A 865 1.40 4.09 -36.59
C GLU A 865 0.39 2.95 -36.34
N TRP A 866 -0.87 3.27 -36.05
CA TRP A 866 -1.90 2.27 -35.80
C TRP A 866 -2.17 1.41 -37.04
N THR A 867 -2.26 0.10 -36.83
CA THR A 867 -2.80 -0.87 -37.78
C THR A 867 -3.75 -1.81 -37.05
N ALA A 868 -4.79 -2.29 -37.73
CA ALA A 868 -5.76 -3.22 -37.15
C ALA A 868 -5.07 -4.51 -36.65
N ALA A 869 -4.15 -5.07 -37.45
CA ALA A 869 -3.39 -6.27 -37.07
C ALA A 869 -2.55 -6.09 -35.78
N ALA A 870 -1.84 -4.98 -35.63
CA ALA A 870 -1.06 -4.71 -34.42
C ALA A 870 -1.97 -4.48 -33.20
N ALA A 871 -3.06 -3.74 -33.38
CA ALA A 871 -4.02 -3.45 -32.31
C ALA A 871 -4.78 -4.71 -31.85
N LEU A 872 -5.18 -5.58 -32.77
CA LEU A 872 -5.78 -6.89 -32.47
C LEU A 872 -4.79 -7.83 -31.76
N SER A 873 -3.50 -7.79 -32.11
CA SER A 873 -2.46 -8.58 -31.44
C SER A 873 -2.29 -8.16 -29.97
N GLU A 874 -2.25 -6.85 -29.68
CA GLU A 874 -2.19 -6.37 -28.29
C GLU A 874 -3.50 -6.63 -27.53
N LEU A 875 -4.67 -6.41 -28.17
CA LEU A 875 -5.96 -6.74 -27.56
C LEU A 875 -6.08 -8.24 -27.24
N SER A 876 -5.62 -9.13 -28.12
CA SER A 876 -5.62 -10.58 -27.89
C SER A 876 -4.72 -11.00 -26.71
N LYS A 877 -3.67 -10.24 -26.41
CA LYS A 877 -2.84 -10.44 -25.19
C LYS A 877 -3.53 -9.93 -23.94
N GLU A 878 -4.19 -8.77 -24.04
CA GLU A 878 -4.90 -8.16 -22.91
C GLU A 878 -6.13 -8.99 -22.50
N LEU A 879 -6.95 -9.45 -23.47
CA LEU A 879 -8.11 -10.31 -23.24
C LEU A 879 -7.72 -11.65 -22.61
N ARG A 880 -6.65 -12.30 -23.08
CA ARG A 880 -6.13 -13.54 -22.47
C ARG A 880 -5.71 -13.37 -21.01
N GLY A 881 -5.32 -12.16 -20.59
CA GLY A 881 -5.11 -11.84 -19.19
C GLY A 881 -6.40 -11.81 -18.36
N PHE A 882 -7.53 -11.43 -18.96
CA PHE A 882 -8.85 -11.50 -18.32
C PHE A 882 -9.43 -12.92 -18.28
N ASP A 883 -9.05 -13.77 -19.24
CA ASP A 883 -9.41 -15.19 -19.22
C ASP A 883 -8.76 -15.90 -18.01
N GLN A 884 -7.45 -15.72 -17.83
CA GLN A 884 -6.72 -16.19 -16.63
C GLN A 884 -7.35 -15.70 -15.32
N LEU A 885 -7.78 -14.43 -15.29
CA LEU A 885 -8.44 -13.81 -14.15
C LEU A 885 -9.78 -14.44 -13.78
N THR A 886 -10.56 -14.84 -14.78
CA THR A 886 -11.93 -15.35 -14.58
C THR A 886 -12.04 -16.86 -14.66
N GLY A 887 -10.91 -17.55 -14.87
CA GLY A 887 -10.86 -18.97 -15.20
C GLY A 887 -11.56 -19.30 -16.53
N ALA A 888 -11.72 -18.32 -17.43
CA ALA A 888 -12.39 -18.55 -18.68
C ALA A 888 -11.58 -19.54 -19.56
N PRO A 889 -12.25 -20.35 -20.39
CA PRO A 889 -11.57 -21.35 -21.19
C PRO A 889 -10.51 -20.78 -22.12
N SER A 890 -9.42 -21.51 -22.33
CA SER A 890 -8.29 -21.11 -23.17
C SER A 890 -8.59 -21.06 -24.69
N GLN A 891 -9.86 -21.15 -25.09
CA GLN A 891 -10.29 -21.07 -26.48
C GLN A 891 -10.48 -19.61 -26.90
N THR A 892 -9.97 -19.23 -28.06
CA THR A 892 -10.20 -17.90 -28.63
C THR A 892 -11.71 -17.66 -28.80
N PRO A 893 -12.30 -16.60 -28.18
CA PRO A 893 -13.71 -16.30 -28.35
C PRO A 893 -14.08 -16.14 -29.84
N PRO A 894 -15.23 -16.67 -30.32
CA PRO A 894 -15.62 -16.59 -31.72
C PRO A 894 -15.61 -15.15 -32.27
N GLU A 895 -15.98 -14.16 -31.45
CA GLU A 895 -15.95 -12.74 -31.80
C GLU A 895 -14.52 -12.20 -31.99
N LEU A 896 -13.55 -12.69 -31.22
CA LEU A 896 -12.14 -12.36 -31.38
C LEU A 896 -11.56 -13.02 -32.62
N GLN A 897 -11.91 -14.29 -32.88
CA GLN A 897 -11.50 -14.99 -34.10
C GLN A 897 -12.05 -14.27 -35.35
N ALA A 898 -13.34 -13.94 -35.37
CA ALA A 898 -13.96 -13.19 -36.47
C ALA A 898 -13.40 -11.76 -36.67
N LEU A 899 -12.70 -11.20 -35.67
CA LEU A 899 -11.93 -9.97 -35.81
C LEU A 899 -10.52 -10.23 -36.37
N LEU A 900 -9.84 -11.27 -35.90
CA LEU A 900 -8.53 -11.70 -36.41
C LEU A 900 -8.59 -12.12 -37.90
N ASP A 901 -9.69 -12.74 -38.31
CA ASP A 901 -9.97 -13.11 -39.71
C ASP A 901 -10.28 -11.89 -40.62
N THR A 902 -10.40 -10.68 -40.04
CA THR A 902 -10.66 -9.42 -40.78
C THR A 902 -9.50 -8.43 -40.61
N PRO A 903 -8.35 -8.60 -41.30
CA PRO A 903 -7.15 -7.81 -41.04
C PRO A 903 -7.23 -6.33 -41.46
N ASP A 904 -8.12 -5.96 -42.39
CA ASP A 904 -8.22 -4.60 -42.98
C ASP A 904 -9.32 -3.72 -42.36
N LEU A 905 -9.58 -3.88 -41.06
CA LEU A 905 -10.61 -3.10 -40.35
C LEU A 905 -10.29 -1.59 -40.32
N LYS A 906 -11.31 -0.78 -40.66
CA LYS A 906 -11.27 0.67 -40.41
C LYS A 906 -11.24 0.96 -38.91
N VAL A 907 -10.53 2.00 -38.49
CA VAL A 907 -10.42 2.40 -37.07
C VAL A 907 -11.78 2.51 -36.37
N SER A 908 -12.79 3.08 -37.05
CA SER A 908 -14.15 3.22 -36.50
C SER A 908 -14.86 1.88 -36.28
N GLU A 909 -14.76 0.95 -37.24
CA GLU A 909 -15.34 -0.39 -37.11
C GLU A 909 -14.62 -1.20 -36.03
N TYR A 910 -13.30 -1.10 -35.98
CA TYR A 910 -12.48 -1.69 -34.92
C TYR A 910 -12.87 -1.15 -33.54
N VAL A 911 -12.94 0.18 -33.34
CA VAL A 911 -13.36 0.81 -32.07
C VAL A 911 -14.73 0.31 -31.63
N HIS A 912 -15.68 0.12 -32.56
CA HIS A 912 -17.00 -0.41 -32.23
C HIS A 912 -16.97 -1.90 -31.87
N ARG A 913 -16.45 -2.77 -32.76
CA ARG A 913 -16.49 -4.24 -32.57
C ARG A 913 -15.52 -4.70 -31.47
N ALA A 914 -14.27 -4.26 -31.52
CA ALA A 914 -13.25 -4.61 -30.54
C ALA A 914 -13.47 -3.89 -29.20
N GLY A 915 -14.02 -2.66 -29.23
CA GLY A 915 -14.44 -1.95 -28.02
C GLY A 915 -15.62 -2.61 -27.32
N LYS A 916 -16.61 -3.13 -28.05
CA LYS A 916 -17.67 -3.98 -27.48
C LYS A 916 -17.07 -5.20 -26.76
N LEU A 917 -16.22 -5.96 -27.45
CA LEU A 917 -15.56 -7.14 -26.88
C LEU A 917 -14.79 -6.81 -25.58
N LEU A 918 -13.97 -5.74 -25.59
CA LEU A 918 -13.26 -5.28 -24.39
C LEU A 918 -14.21 -4.90 -23.25
N ILE A 919 -15.30 -4.18 -23.54
CA ILE A 919 -16.28 -3.75 -22.54
C ILE A 919 -17.02 -4.95 -21.96
N ASP A 920 -17.47 -5.89 -22.80
CA ASP A 920 -18.15 -7.11 -22.35
C ASP A 920 -17.23 -7.96 -21.45
N THR A 921 -15.93 -8.04 -21.77
CA THR A 921 -14.92 -8.68 -20.93
C THR A 921 -14.75 -7.95 -19.60
N LEU A 922 -14.64 -6.61 -19.57
CA LEU A 922 -14.53 -5.84 -18.33
C LEU A 922 -15.78 -5.96 -17.43
N TYR A 923 -16.97 -6.09 -18.04
CA TYR A 923 -18.24 -6.22 -17.33
C TYR A 923 -18.52 -7.65 -16.84
N SER A 924 -17.96 -8.68 -17.48
CA SER A 924 -18.00 -10.07 -17.02
C SER A 924 -16.89 -10.43 -16.03
N SER A 925 -15.77 -9.71 -16.04
CA SER A 925 -14.63 -9.90 -15.12
C SER A 925 -14.66 -8.90 -13.94
N VAL A 926 -14.19 -7.67 -14.16
CA VAL A 926 -13.93 -6.67 -13.10
C VAL A 926 -15.19 -6.22 -12.39
N ARG A 927 -16.28 -5.95 -13.13
CA ARG A 927 -17.56 -5.58 -12.51
C ARG A 927 -18.09 -6.73 -11.64
N SER A 928 -18.08 -7.95 -12.17
CA SER A 928 -18.51 -9.15 -11.44
C SER A 928 -17.70 -9.34 -10.16
N MET A 929 -16.36 -9.25 -10.23
CA MET A 929 -15.45 -9.33 -9.08
C MET A 929 -15.86 -8.38 -7.95
N ARG A 930 -16.14 -7.10 -8.26
CA ARG A 930 -16.56 -6.11 -7.27
C ARG A 930 -17.94 -6.41 -6.67
N VAL A 931 -18.85 -6.91 -7.50
CA VAL A 931 -20.17 -7.37 -7.07
C VAL A 931 -20.05 -8.58 -6.14
N TYR A 932 -19.17 -9.55 -6.43
CA TYR A 932 -18.85 -10.67 -5.53
C TYR A 932 -18.27 -10.20 -4.19
N SER A 933 -17.25 -9.34 -4.20
CA SER A 933 -16.65 -8.80 -2.96
C SER A 933 -17.66 -8.06 -2.08
N LEU A 934 -18.65 -7.37 -2.68
CA LEU A 934 -19.76 -6.75 -1.94
C LEU A 934 -20.73 -7.78 -1.36
N VAL A 935 -21.11 -8.80 -2.15
CA VAL A 935 -21.97 -9.92 -1.68
C VAL A 935 -21.27 -10.69 -0.54
N ASN A 936 -19.95 -10.84 -0.57
CA ASN A 936 -19.18 -11.51 0.48
C ASN A 936 -19.16 -10.73 1.79
N LEU A 937 -19.12 -9.40 1.75
CA LEU A 937 -19.31 -8.58 2.95
C LEU A 937 -20.74 -8.65 3.48
N TYR A 938 -21.76 -8.79 2.61
CA TYR A 938 -23.15 -9.02 3.03
C TYR A 938 -23.33 -10.38 3.71
N ARG A 939 -22.76 -11.44 3.14
CA ARG A 939 -22.75 -12.79 3.73
C ARG A 939 -22.05 -12.79 5.07
N PHE A 940 -20.87 -12.16 5.17
CA PHE A 940 -20.21 -11.91 6.44
C PHE A 940 -21.17 -11.24 7.43
N ALA A 941 -21.77 -10.09 7.06
CA ALA A 941 -22.68 -9.36 7.94
C ALA A 941 -23.87 -10.20 8.44
N SER A 942 -24.33 -11.16 7.63
CA SER A 942 -25.54 -11.96 7.85
C SER A 942 -25.28 -13.38 8.37
N LEU A 943 -24.06 -13.70 8.81
CA LEU A 943 -23.72 -15.04 9.34
C LEU A 943 -24.61 -15.43 10.53
N PRO A 944 -25.20 -16.64 10.53
CA PRO A 944 -26.00 -17.15 11.64
C PRO A 944 -25.11 -17.54 12.85
N PRO A 945 -25.71 -17.73 14.04
CA PRO A 945 -24.99 -18.23 15.21
C PRO A 945 -24.20 -19.51 14.93
N ARG A 946 -23.05 -19.65 15.59
CA ARG A 946 -22.03 -20.70 15.41
C ARG A 946 -21.24 -20.68 14.09
N GLN A 947 -21.60 -19.87 13.09
CA GLN A 947 -20.76 -19.67 11.90
C GLN A 947 -19.74 -18.55 12.15
N CYS A 948 -18.53 -18.96 12.53
CA CYS A 948 -17.43 -18.08 12.97
C CYS A 948 -17.05 -16.99 11.94
N ARG A 949 -17.18 -15.70 12.32
CA ARG A 949 -16.74 -14.55 11.51
C ARG A 949 -15.28 -14.63 11.04
N ARG A 950 -14.38 -15.07 11.93
CA ARG A 950 -12.94 -15.21 11.63
C ARG A 950 -12.69 -16.29 10.58
N VAL A 951 -13.47 -17.37 10.56
CA VAL A 951 -13.38 -18.41 9.50
C VAL A 951 -13.75 -17.83 8.14
N HIS A 952 -14.83 -17.06 8.07
CA HIS A 952 -15.25 -16.38 6.83
C HIS A 952 -14.16 -15.43 6.30
N LEU A 953 -13.57 -14.62 7.17
CA LEU A 953 -12.47 -13.72 6.81
C LEU A 953 -11.23 -14.48 6.34
N ARG A 954 -10.75 -15.48 7.10
CA ARG A 954 -9.54 -16.22 6.74
C ARG A 954 -9.70 -17.01 5.45
N ARG A 955 -10.83 -17.68 5.25
CA ARG A 955 -11.17 -18.34 3.97
C ARG A 955 -11.22 -17.35 2.79
N SER A 956 -11.39 -16.05 3.05
CA SER A 956 -11.39 -15.01 2.02
C SER A 956 -10.00 -14.49 1.63
N PHE A 957 -8.93 -14.83 2.36
CA PHE A 957 -7.56 -14.32 2.13
C PHE A 957 -6.44 -15.38 2.21
N GLU A 958 -6.70 -16.56 2.78
CA GLU A 958 -5.72 -17.62 3.03
C GLU A 958 -5.97 -18.86 2.17
N VAL A 959 -4.88 -19.55 1.82
CA VAL A 959 -4.93 -20.80 1.02
C VAL A 959 -5.17 -22.04 1.90
N THR A 960 -4.95 -21.94 3.20
CA THR A 960 -5.03 -23.08 4.13
C THR A 960 -6.47 -23.31 4.61
N PRO A 961 -7.04 -24.53 4.48
CA PRO A 961 -8.37 -24.81 5.00
C PRO A 961 -8.39 -24.77 6.54
N LEU A 962 -9.48 -24.23 7.09
CA LEU A 962 -9.82 -24.32 8.51
C LEU A 962 -10.95 -25.34 8.68
N GLN A 963 -10.84 -26.17 9.74
CA GLN A 963 -11.81 -27.21 10.09
C GLN A 963 -13.24 -26.65 10.19
N ALA A 964 -14.24 -27.45 9.84
CA ALA A 964 -15.62 -27.00 9.73
C ALA A 964 -16.26 -26.63 11.09
N ASP A 965 -15.76 -27.20 12.18
CA ASP A 965 -16.20 -26.99 13.57
C ASP A 965 -15.43 -25.90 14.32
N TYR A 966 -14.35 -25.35 13.74
CA TYR A 966 -13.51 -24.35 14.41
C TYR A 966 -14.29 -23.06 14.72
N GLN A 967 -14.36 -22.76 16.03
CA GLN A 967 -14.87 -21.51 16.57
C GLN A 967 -13.73 -20.73 17.21
N CYS A 968 -13.64 -19.43 16.92
CA CYS A 968 -12.53 -18.62 17.39
C CYS A 968 -12.66 -18.20 18.87
N GLY A 969 -13.86 -18.32 19.45
CA GLY A 969 -14.20 -17.84 20.80
C GLY A 969 -14.19 -16.31 20.94
N PHE A 970 -14.10 -15.57 19.82
CA PHE A 970 -13.71 -14.16 19.79
C PHE A 970 -14.47 -13.34 18.72
N CYS A 971 -15.75 -13.64 18.55
CA CYS A 971 -16.71 -12.85 17.76
C CYS A 971 -18.15 -13.16 18.21
N ASP A 972 -19.08 -12.24 17.95
CA ASP A 972 -20.53 -12.36 18.22
C ASP A 972 -21.17 -13.70 17.81
N THR A 973 -20.78 -14.29 16.67
CA THR A 973 -21.33 -15.57 16.20
C THR A 973 -20.84 -16.77 17.00
N CYS A 974 -19.70 -16.66 17.69
CA CYS A 974 -19.18 -17.67 18.62
C CYS A 974 -19.56 -17.38 20.08
N GLN A 975 -19.57 -16.11 20.49
CA GLN A 975 -19.95 -15.62 21.82
C GLN A 975 -20.90 -14.41 21.67
N PRO A 976 -22.23 -14.63 21.64
CA PRO A 976 -23.21 -13.57 21.34
C PRO A 976 -23.32 -12.45 22.38
N ASP A 977 -22.90 -12.71 23.62
CA ASP A 977 -22.82 -11.73 24.71
C ASP A 977 -21.51 -10.92 24.69
N LEU A 978 -20.59 -11.24 23.77
CA LEU A 978 -19.25 -10.68 23.64
C LEU A 978 -18.36 -10.88 24.89
N GLN A 979 -18.69 -11.84 25.76
CA GLN A 979 -17.85 -12.19 26.92
C GLN A 979 -16.76 -13.18 26.49
N PHE A 980 -15.54 -12.68 26.36
CA PHE A 980 -14.40 -13.47 25.89
C PHE A 980 -13.57 -14.03 27.05
N GLU A 981 -13.47 -15.35 27.15
CA GLU A 981 -12.65 -16.04 28.18
C GLU A 981 -11.13 -15.86 27.99
N ARG A 982 -10.70 -15.30 26.86
CA ARG A 982 -9.29 -15.21 26.44
C ARG A 982 -8.99 -13.83 25.86
N PRO A 983 -7.77 -13.29 26.01
CA PRO A 983 -7.39 -11.98 25.47
C PRO A 983 -7.21 -11.97 23.94
N GLN A 984 -7.13 -13.15 23.32
CA GLN A 984 -6.97 -13.35 21.88
C GLN A 984 -7.70 -14.63 21.45
N ALA A 985 -8.04 -14.70 20.16
CA ALA A 985 -8.71 -15.83 19.54
C ALA A 985 -7.87 -17.12 19.57
N TYR A 986 -8.57 -18.26 19.58
CA TYR A 986 -7.94 -19.57 19.38
C TYR A 986 -7.42 -19.71 17.95
N THR A 987 -6.15 -20.12 17.79
CA THR A 987 -5.53 -20.43 16.49
C THR A 987 -5.26 -21.94 16.42
N PRO A 988 -6.00 -22.72 15.61
CA PRO A 988 -5.78 -24.16 15.51
C PRO A 988 -4.49 -24.47 14.75
N VAL A 989 -3.82 -25.56 15.12
CA VAL A 989 -2.77 -26.18 14.31
C VAL A 989 -3.46 -26.97 13.21
N VAL A 990 -3.16 -26.67 11.96
CA VAL A 990 -3.81 -27.33 10.81
C VAL A 990 -3.27 -28.76 10.67
N LEU A 991 -4.17 -29.71 10.38
CA LEU A 991 -3.82 -31.12 10.17
C LEU A 991 -3.36 -31.34 8.73
N SER A 992 -2.20 -31.98 8.56
CA SER A 992 -1.52 -32.17 7.27
C SER A 992 -2.36 -32.86 6.18
N HIS A 993 -3.34 -33.68 6.55
CA HIS A 993 -4.18 -34.39 5.59
C HIS A 993 -5.33 -33.52 5.01
N GLU A 994 -5.86 -32.57 5.79
CA GLU A 994 -6.82 -31.58 5.24
C GLU A 994 -6.11 -30.61 4.29
N GLU A 995 -4.85 -30.26 4.58
CA GLU A 995 -3.99 -29.50 3.67
C GLU A 995 -3.72 -30.28 2.37
N GLU A 996 -3.38 -31.56 2.48
CA GLU A 996 -3.14 -32.44 1.32
C GLU A 996 -4.36 -32.54 0.40
N LEU A 997 -5.56 -32.77 0.94
CA LEU A 997 -6.80 -32.80 0.17
C LEU A 997 -7.14 -31.43 -0.44
N GLY A 998 -6.90 -30.32 0.28
CA GLY A 998 -7.07 -28.96 -0.24
C GLY A 998 -6.11 -28.63 -1.40
N VAL A 999 -4.85 -29.06 -1.31
CA VAL A 999 -3.85 -28.90 -2.38
C VAL A 999 -4.21 -29.77 -3.59
N ARG A 1000 -4.61 -31.03 -3.37
CA ARG A 1000 -5.08 -31.93 -4.45
C ARG A 1000 -6.33 -31.40 -5.13
N PHE A 1001 -7.25 -30.76 -4.40
CA PHE A 1001 -8.42 -30.10 -4.96
C PHE A 1001 -8.03 -28.98 -5.93
N GLU A 1002 -7.06 -28.13 -5.58
CA GLU A 1002 -6.63 -27.06 -6.48
C GLU A 1002 -5.80 -27.57 -7.67
N ALA A 1003 -4.95 -28.58 -7.48
CA ALA A 1003 -4.24 -29.23 -8.58
C ALA A 1003 -5.21 -29.86 -9.60
N GLN A 1004 -6.35 -30.41 -9.16
CA GLN A 1004 -7.42 -30.90 -10.04
C GLN A 1004 -8.17 -29.79 -10.78
N LEU A 1005 -8.06 -28.52 -10.38
CA LEU A 1005 -8.60 -27.39 -11.17
C LEU A 1005 -7.61 -26.94 -12.25
N GLU A 1006 -6.31 -27.08 -12.03
CA GLU A 1006 -5.28 -26.78 -13.04
C GLU A 1006 -5.26 -27.80 -14.18
N GLN A 1007 -5.54 -29.08 -13.87
CA GLN A 1007 -5.58 -30.19 -14.83
C GLN A 1007 -6.92 -30.92 -14.76
N PHE A 1008 -8.02 -30.19 -14.98
CA PHE A 1008 -9.36 -30.73 -14.79
C PHE A 1008 -9.67 -31.94 -15.68
N ASP A 1009 -9.91 -33.08 -15.01
CA ASP A 1009 -10.40 -34.32 -15.57
C ASP A 1009 -11.62 -34.79 -14.77
N ILE A 1010 -12.68 -35.22 -15.47
CA ILE A 1010 -13.98 -35.54 -14.85
C ILE A 1010 -13.88 -36.78 -13.95
N GLU A 1011 -13.07 -37.79 -14.32
CA GLU A 1011 -12.95 -39.03 -13.53
C GLU A 1011 -12.13 -38.78 -12.25
N GLN A 1012 -11.00 -38.08 -12.36
CA GLN A 1012 -10.15 -37.74 -11.22
C GLN A 1012 -10.84 -36.77 -10.26
N ALA A 1013 -11.52 -35.75 -10.77
CA ALA A 1013 -12.37 -34.84 -10.00
C ALA A 1013 -13.45 -35.63 -9.22
N SER A 1014 -14.15 -36.54 -9.90
CA SER A 1014 -15.20 -37.37 -9.29
C SER A 1014 -14.67 -38.36 -8.26
N ALA A 1015 -13.43 -38.83 -8.39
CA ALA A 1015 -12.77 -39.69 -7.40
C ALA A 1015 -12.37 -38.89 -6.16
N LEU A 1016 -11.74 -37.71 -6.33
CA LEU A 1016 -11.37 -36.83 -5.23
C LEU A 1016 -12.59 -36.39 -4.42
N LEU A 1017 -13.71 -36.05 -5.06
CA LEU A 1017 -14.94 -35.66 -4.36
C LEU A 1017 -15.47 -36.75 -3.41
N ARG A 1018 -15.40 -38.03 -3.80
CA ARG A 1018 -15.81 -39.17 -2.95
C ARG A 1018 -14.83 -39.41 -1.80
N GLU A 1019 -13.53 -39.19 -2.04
CA GLU A 1019 -12.52 -39.24 -0.97
C GLU A 1019 -12.77 -38.13 0.06
N CYS A 1020 -13.11 -36.93 -0.40
CA CYS A 1020 -13.46 -35.79 0.45
C CYS A 1020 -14.78 -35.99 1.22
N GLU A 1021 -15.76 -36.67 0.63
CA GLU A 1021 -16.99 -37.13 1.31
C GLU A 1021 -16.65 -38.14 2.41
N ALA A 1022 -15.84 -39.17 2.11
CA ALA A 1022 -15.40 -40.15 3.09
C ALA A 1022 -14.56 -39.55 4.24
N ALA A 1023 -13.80 -38.48 3.95
CA ALA A 1023 -13.03 -37.71 4.93
C ALA A 1023 -13.86 -36.66 5.71
N GLY A 1024 -15.14 -36.43 5.34
CA GLY A 1024 -16.01 -35.46 6.01
C GLY A 1024 -15.65 -33.98 5.76
N VAL A 1025 -14.91 -33.67 4.70
CA VAL A 1025 -14.43 -32.30 4.40
C VAL A 1025 -15.25 -31.58 3.32
N THR A 1026 -16.35 -32.17 2.86
CA THR A 1026 -17.23 -31.63 1.80
C THR A 1026 -17.75 -30.23 2.12
N ALA A 1027 -18.16 -29.93 3.35
CA ALA A 1027 -18.62 -28.60 3.74
C ALA A 1027 -17.49 -27.55 3.62
N SER A 1028 -16.28 -27.89 4.07
CA SER A 1028 -15.10 -27.03 3.94
C SER A 1028 -14.70 -26.80 2.47
N LEU A 1029 -14.77 -27.83 1.63
CA LEU A 1029 -14.50 -27.73 0.21
C LEU A 1029 -15.63 -27.08 -0.60
N LEU A 1030 -16.90 -27.19 -0.18
CA LEU A 1030 -18.00 -26.44 -0.79
C LEU A 1030 -17.81 -24.94 -0.55
N ILE A 1031 -17.39 -24.56 0.66
CA ILE A 1031 -17.09 -23.16 0.96
C ILE A 1031 -15.85 -22.71 0.18
N ARG A 1032 -14.81 -23.55 0.05
CA ARG A 1032 -13.65 -23.27 -0.82
C ARG A 1032 -14.05 -23.14 -2.29
N SER A 1033 -14.92 -23.99 -2.82
CA SER A 1033 -15.32 -23.97 -4.22
C SER A 1033 -16.22 -22.79 -4.55
N ASN A 1034 -17.15 -22.43 -3.67
CA ASN A 1034 -17.93 -21.19 -3.78
C ASN A 1034 -17.03 -19.95 -3.77
N TYR A 1035 -16.09 -19.90 -2.83
CA TYR A 1035 -15.09 -18.84 -2.78
C TYR A 1035 -14.27 -18.77 -4.06
N LEU A 1036 -13.72 -19.90 -4.54
CA LEU A 1036 -12.97 -19.94 -5.80
C LEU A 1036 -13.87 -19.57 -6.99
N LEU A 1037 -15.18 -19.85 -7.00
CA LEU A 1037 -16.09 -19.47 -8.09
C LEU A 1037 -16.36 -17.97 -8.14
N GLU A 1038 -16.25 -17.26 -7.02
CA GLU A 1038 -16.28 -15.80 -7.00
C GLU A 1038 -15.03 -15.19 -7.66
N GLN A 1039 -13.96 -15.97 -7.77
CA GLN A 1039 -12.68 -15.58 -8.38
C GLN A 1039 -12.60 -16.01 -9.83
N ARG A 1040 -12.93 -17.27 -10.08
CA ARG A 1040 -12.92 -17.94 -11.38
C ARG A 1040 -14.35 -18.29 -11.81
N PRO A 1041 -15.21 -17.27 -12.05
CA PRO A 1041 -16.64 -17.44 -12.37
C PRO A 1041 -16.93 -18.27 -13.63
N ASN A 1042 -15.92 -18.49 -14.46
CA ASN A 1042 -16.01 -19.17 -15.75
C ASN A 1042 -15.15 -20.45 -15.80
N ASP A 1043 -14.57 -20.88 -14.68
CA ASP A 1043 -13.79 -22.12 -14.62
C ASP A 1043 -14.73 -23.33 -14.63
N LEU A 1044 -14.68 -24.08 -15.74
CA LEU A 1044 -15.58 -25.20 -15.98
C LEU A 1044 -15.31 -26.36 -15.01
N GLY A 1045 -14.05 -26.60 -14.64
CA GLY A 1045 -13.70 -27.66 -13.69
C GLY A 1045 -14.18 -27.32 -12.28
N LEU A 1046 -14.04 -26.05 -11.90
CA LEU A 1046 -14.52 -25.56 -10.62
C LEU A 1046 -16.05 -25.50 -10.54
N LEU A 1047 -16.72 -25.08 -11.62
CA LEU A 1047 -18.18 -25.16 -11.73
C LEU A 1047 -18.64 -26.61 -11.57
N PHE A 1048 -17.94 -27.59 -12.16
CA PHE A 1048 -18.25 -29.01 -11.99
C PHE A 1048 -18.13 -29.44 -10.52
N MET A 1049 -16.98 -29.17 -9.90
CA MET A 1049 -16.72 -29.50 -8.50
C MET A 1049 -17.75 -28.85 -7.56
N ASN A 1050 -18.14 -27.60 -7.82
CA ASN A 1050 -19.12 -26.88 -7.02
C ASN A 1050 -20.54 -27.44 -7.16
N VAL A 1051 -20.98 -27.83 -8.37
CA VAL A 1051 -22.27 -28.52 -8.56
C VAL A 1051 -22.32 -29.82 -7.75
N ALA A 1052 -21.26 -30.62 -7.82
CA ALA A 1052 -21.16 -31.87 -7.09
C ALA A 1052 -21.10 -31.66 -5.57
N LEU A 1053 -20.30 -30.70 -5.07
CA LEU A 1053 -20.23 -30.36 -3.65
C LEU A 1053 -21.56 -29.83 -3.10
N HIS A 1054 -22.29 -29.01 -3.87
CA HIS A 1054 -23.66 -28.62 -3.50
C HIS A 1054 -24.59 -29.82 -3.40
N ALA A 1055 -24.46 -30.82 -4.29
CA ALA A 1055 -25.27 -32.04 -4.21
C ALA A 1055 -24.97 -32.85 -2.94
N LEU A 1056 -23.68 -33.06 -2.62
CA LEU A 1056 -23.22 -33.78 -1.42
C LEU A 1056 -23.67 -33.09 -0.12
N GLU A 1057 -23.69 -31.76 -0.08
CA GLU A 1057 -24.20 -30.97 1.05
C GLU A 1057 -25.73 -30.78 1.04
N GLY A 1058 -26.48 -31.50 0.20
CA GLY A 1058 -27.95 -31.48 0.15
C GLY A 1058 -28.58 -30.24 -0.50
N GLN A 1059 -27.81 -29.43 -1.22
CA GLN A 1059 -28.17 -28.15 -1.84
C GLN A 1059 -28.37 -28.26 -3.37
N ALA A 1060 -29.03 -29.33 -3.83
CA ALA A 1060 -29.14 -29.68 -5.25
C ALA A 1060 -29.70 -28.56 -6.15
N GLU A 1061 -30.63 -27.72 -5.67
CA GLU A 1061 -31.16 -26.58 -6.45
C GLU A 1061 -30.08 -25.55 -6.78
N GLN A 1062 -29.17 -25.27 -5.83
CA GLN A 1062 -28.06 -24.35 -6.05
C GLN A 1062 -27.04 -24.96 -7.02
N GLY A 1063 -26.77 -26.26 -6.91
CA GLY A 1063 -25.99 -27.01 -7.91
C GLY A 1063 -26.61 -26.91 -9.32
N GLN A 1064 -27.93 -27.05 -9.46
CA GLN A 1064 -28.59 -26.90 -10.76
C GLN A 1064 -28.39 -25.51 -11.38
N ARG A 1065 -28.43 -24.43 -10.58
CA ARG A 1065 -28.15 -23.06 -11.04
C ARG A 1065 -26.68 -22.90 -11.48
N THR A 1066 -25.73 -23.45 -10.73
CA THR A 1066 -24.31 -23.50 -11.12
C THR A 1066 -24.11 -24.27 -12.43
N ALA A 1067 -24.84 -25.37 -12.64
CA ALA A 1067 -24.77 -26.14 -13.89
C ALA A 1067 -25.34 -25.39 -15.11
N GLN A 1068 -26.43 -24.63 -14.94
CA GLN A 1068 -26.94 -23.73 -16.00
C GLN A 1068 -25.85 -22.73 -16.44
N ARG A 1069 -25.12 -22.16 -15.47
CA ARG A 1069 -24.01 -21.24 -15.73
C ARG A 1069 -22.86 -21.93 -16.49
N ALA A 1070 -22.47 -23.14 -16.11
CA ALA A 1070 -21.42 -23.89 -16.81
C ALA A 1070 -21.72 -24.06 -18.31
N VAL A 1071 -22.96 -24.41 -18.65
CA VAL A 1071 -23.41 -24.50 -20.06
C VAL A 1071 -23.31 -23.13 -20.78
N GLN A 1072 -23.70 -22.03 -20.12
CA GLN A 1072 -23.57 -20.69 -20.71
C GLN A 1072 -22.11 -20.29 -20.96
N VAL A 1073 -21.20 -20.66 -20.06
CA VAL A 1073 -19.76 -20.43 -20.20
C VAL A 1073 -19.18 -21.23 -21.36
N MET A 1074 -19.46 -22.54 -21.43
CA MET A 1074 -19.07 -23.40 -22.56
C MET A 1074 -19.55 -22.83 -23.90
N ARG A 1075 -20.81 -22.37 -23.96
CA ARG A 1075 -21.41 -21.80 -25.16
C ARG A 1075 -20.71 -20.52 -25.61
N ARG A 1076 -20.33 -19.63 -24.69
CA ARG A 1076 -19.58 -18.39 -24.99
C ARG A 1076 -18.14 -18.68 -25.46
N ALA A 1077 -17.51 -19.71 -24.91
CA ALA A 1077 -16.16 -20.14 -25.31
C ALA A 1077 -16.11 -20.98 -26.60
N GLY A 1078 -17.25 -21.27 -27.24
CA GLY A 1078 -17.30 -21.97 -28.53
C GLY A 1078 -17.21 -23.49 -28.46
N TYR A 1079 -17.41 -24.10 -27.29
CA TYR A 1079 -17.45 -25.55 -27.15
C TYR A 1079 -18.57 -26.19 -27.98
N SER A 1080 -18.31 -27.41 -28.47
CA SER A 1080 -19.26 -28.17 -29.29
C SER A 1080 -20.16 -29.06 -28.44
N GLY A 1081 -21.22 -29.63 -29.05
CA GLY A 1081 -22.04 -30.63 -28.37
C GLY A 1081 -21.27 -31.86 -27.89
N ARG A 1082 -20.09 -32.17 -28.48
CA ARG A 1082 -19.22 -33.28 -28.06
C ARG A 1082 -18.55 -33.05 -26.72
N ASP A 1083 -18.36 -31.79 -26.33
CA ASP A 1083 -17.67 -31.41 -25.10
C ASP A 1083 -18.65 -31.21 -23.94
N VAL A 1084 -19.82 -30.65 -24.23
CA VAL A 1084 -20.93 -30.45 -23.27
C VAL A 1084 -21.49 -31.80 -22.79
N SER A 1085 -21.59 -32.78 -23.68
CA SER A 1085 -22.15 -34.11 -23.42
C SER A 1085 -21.49 -34.87 -22.25
N PRO A 1086 -20.17 -35.16 -22.27
CA PRO A 1086 -19.52 -35.88 -21.16
C PRO A 1086 -19.52 -35.07 -19.85
N TYR A 1087 -19.45 -33.74 -19.92
CA TYR A 1087 -19.49 -32.88 -18.74
C TYR A 1087 -20.82 -32.98 -17.99
N LEU A 1088 -21.95 -32.89 -18.70
CA LEU A 1088 -23.27 -33.05 -18.08
C LEU A 1088 -23.52 -34.48 -17.59
N ALA A 1089 -23.03 -35.49 -18.32
CA ALA A 1089 -23.11 -36.89 -17.88
C ALA A 1089 -22.32 -37.15 -16.59
N GLY A 1090 -21.16 -36.50 -16.40
CA GLY A 1090 -20.40 -36.56 -15.16
C GLY A 1090 -21.14 -35.95 -13.96
N LEU A 1091 -21.91 -34.87 -14.18
CA LEU A 1091 -22.72 -34.23 -13.13
C LEU A 1091 -23.98 -35.02 -12.77
N ASP A 1092 -24.57 -35.77 -13.70
CA ASP A 1092 -25.73 -36.64 -13.43
C ASP A 1092 -25.43 -37.73 -12.38
N ALA A 1093 -24.15 -38.07 -12.16
CA ALA A 1093 -23.71 -38.98 -11.10
C ALA A 1093 -23.86 -38.41 -9.67
N PHE A 1094 -23.90 -37.08 -9.53
CA PHE A 1094 -24.09 -36.37 -8.25
C PHE A 1094 -25.49 -35.78 -8.13
N VAL A 1095 -26.08 -35.29 -9.23
CA VAL A 1095 -27.44 -34.74 -9.29
C VAL A 1095 -28.27 -35.52 -10.33
N PRO A 1096 -29.04 -36.54 -9.92
CA PRO A 1096 -29.79 -37.38 -10.86
C PRO A 1096 -30.74 -36.58 -11.77
N GLN A 1097 -30.69 -36.85 -13.08
CA GLN A 1097 -31.50 -36.20 -14.13
C GLN A 1097 -31.25 -34.69 -14.33
N LEU A 1098 -30.12 -34.16 -13.87
CA LEU A 1098 -29.74 -32.77 -14.09
C LEU A 1098 -29.67 -32.42 -15.58
N SER A 1099 -29.00 -33.23 -16.40
CA SER A 1099 -28.85 -33.00 -17.84
C SER A 1099 -30.20 -32.82 -18.54
N ARG A 1100 -31.11 -33.78 -18.35
CA ARG A 1100 -32.49 -33.76 -18.90
C ARG A 1100 -33.25 -32.53 -18.46
N THR A 1101 -33.10 -32.13 -17.20
CA THR A 1101 -33.76 -30.93 -16.64
C THR A 1101 -33.24 -29.64 -17.28
N LEU A 1102 -31.93 -29.54 -17.52
CA LEU A 1102 -31.32 -28.40 -18.23
C LEU A 1102 -31.83 -28.28 -19.67
N TYR A 1103 -31.84 -29.39 -20.43
CA TYR A 1103 -32.32 -29.39 -21.82
C TYR A 1103 -33.81 -29.07 -21.97
N ALA A 1104 -34.65 -29.44 -21.00
CA ALA A 1104 -36.09 -29.22 -21.05
C ALA A 1104 -36.57 -27.86 -20.48
N SER A 1105 -35.69 -27.14 -19.76
CA SER A 1105 -36.03 -25.92 -19.03
C SER A 1105 -36.40 -24.73 -19.92
N VAL A 1106 -37.53 -24.07 -19.61
CA VAL A 1106 -38.02 -22.88 -20.33
C VAL A 1106 -37.32 -21.63 -19.82
N GLY A 1107 -36.78 -20.82 -20.71
CA GLY A 1107 -35.79 -19.80 -20.37
C GLY A 1107 -34.42 -20.40 -20.06
N GLY A 1108 -34.18 -21.66 -20.43
CA GLY A 1108 -32.96 -22.40 -20.14
C GLY A 1108 -31.75 -21.96 -20.98
N PRO A 1109 -30.53 -22.45 -20.65
CA PRO A 1109 -29.30 -22.10 -21.36
C PRO A 1109 -29.28 -22.57 -22.83
N PHE A 1110 -30.27 -23.36 -23.25
CA PHE A 1110 -30.42 -23.93 -24.58
C PHE A 1110 -31.57 -23.31 -25.42
N ASP A 1111 -32.32 -22.34 -24.91
CA ASP A 1111 -33.56 -21.88 -25.56
C ASP A 1111 -33.37 -20.84 -26.69
N ASP A 1112 -32.20 -20.22 -26.83
CA ASP A 1112 -31.88 -19.32 -27.94
C ASP A 1112 -31.27 -20.06 -29.16
N PRO A 1113 -31.20 -19.45 -30.37
CA PRO A 1113 -30.77 -20.17 -31.58
C PRO A 1113 -29.38 -20.79 -31.53
N ALA A 1114 -28.46 -20.29 -30.68
CA ALA A 1114 -27.14 -20.88 -30.51
C ALA A 1114 -27.20 -22.05 -29.50
N GLY A 1115 -27.89 -21.85 -28.38
CA GLY A 1115 -28.19 -22.89 -27.39
C GLY A 1115 -28.90 -24.10 -28.00
N ARG A 1116 -29.89 -23.88 -28.87
CA ARG A 1116 -30.64 -24.96 -29.55
C ARG A 1116 -29.73 -25.84 -30.40
N ARG A 1117 -28.77 -25.24 -31.12
CA ARG A 1117 -27.76 -25.99 -31.90
C ARG A 1117 -26.88 -26.82 -30.97
N LEU A 1118 -26.34 -26.21 -29.91
CA LEU A 1118 -25.47 -26.88 -28.95
C LEU A 1118 -26.15 -28.07 -28.27
N ALA A 1119 -27.40 -27.89 -27.82
CA ALA A 1119 -28.23 -28.97 -27.27
C ALA A 1119 -28.48 -30.09 -28.29
N THR A 1120 -28.80 -29.73 -29.54
CA THR A 1120 -29.04 -30.70 -30.62
C THR A 1120 -27.80 -31.52 -30.92
N GLU A 1121 -26.63 -30.89 -31.05
CA GLU A 1121 -25.35 -31.56 -31.25
C GLU A 1121 -24.99 -32.49 -30.09
N SER A 1122 -25.24 -32.03 -28.85
CA SER A 1122 -24.94 -32.78 -27.63
C SER A 1122 -25.86 -34.00 -27.48
N LEU A 1123 -27.18 -33.81 -27.63
CA LEU A 1123 -28.17 -34.87 -27.47
C LEU A 1123 -28.12 -35.91 -28.59
N ARG A 1124 -27.74 -35.53 -29.83
CA ARG A 1124 -27.53 -36.52 -30.91
C ARG A 1124 -26.44 -37.55 -30.60
N LEU A 1125 -25.60 -37.32 -29.59
CA LEU A 1125 -24.56 -38.25 -29.14
C LEU A 1125 -25.02 -39.17 -27.99
N THR A 1126 -26.03 -38.77 -27.21
CA THR A 1126 -26.43 -39.41 -25.95
C THR A 1126 -27.91 -39.81 -25.87
N ASP A 1127 -28.82 -38.96 -26.35
CA ASP A 1127 -30.26 -39.19 -26.39
C ASP A 1127 -30.87 -38.59 -27.67
N ALA A 1128 -30.81 -39.37 -28.75
CA ALA A 1128 -31.34 -38.98 -30.05
C ALA A 1128 -32.89 -38.97 -30.10
N GLU A 1129 -33.59 -39.44 -29.06
CA GLU A 1129 -35.05 -39.32 -28.96
C GLU A 1129 -35.43 -37.96 -28.39
N LEU A 1130 -34.84 -37.57 -27.25
CA LEU A 1130 -35.00 -36.24 -26.66
C LEU A 1130 -34.56 -35.12 -27.61
N ALA A 1131 -33.49 -35.33 -28.40
CA ALA A 1131 -33.10 -34.40 -29.46
C ALA A 1131 -34.24 -34.09 -30.44
N ARG A 1132 -34.94 -35.14 -30.91
CA ARG A 1132 -36.05 -35.01 -31.88
C ARG A 1132 -37.31 -34.45 -31.24
N GLU A 1133 -37.53 -34.70 -29.94
CA GLU A 1133 -38.61 -34.07 -29.17
C GLU A 1133 -38.41 -32.55 -29.05
N LEU A 1134 -37.20 -32.12 -28.66
CA LEU A 1134 -36.87 -30.69 -28.51
C LEU A 1134 -36.83 -29.95 -29.84
N GLU A 1135 -36.28 -30.54 -30.90
CA GLU A 1135 -36.36 -29.98 -32.26
C GLU A 1135 -37.82 -29.68 -32.66
N ARG A 1136 -38.74 -30.63 -32.45
CA ARG A 1136 -40.18 -30.44 -32.71
C ARG A 1136 -40.76 -29.34 -31.84
N ARG A 1137 -40.45 -29.32 -30.54
CA ARG A 1137 -40.93 -28.31 -29.58
C ARG A 1137 -40.49 -26.90 -29.98
N TRP A 1138 -39.24 -26.71 -30.37
CA TRP A 1138 -38.72 -25.41 -30.80
C TRP A 1138 -39.26 -24.96 -32.18
N VAL A 1139 -39.51 -25.89 -33.10
CA VAL A 1139 -40.20 -25.59 -34.37
C VAL A 1139 -41.65 -25.15 -34.09
N LEU A 1140 -42.38 -25.85 -33.22
CA LEU A 1140 -43.73 -25.46 -32.81
C LEU A 1140 -43.75 -24.10 -32.09
N ALA A 1141 -42.77 -23.82 -31.23
CA ALA A 1141 -42.64 -22.51 -30.58
C ALA A 1141 -42.39 -21.39 -31.62
N SER A 1142 -41.44 -21.59 -32.55
CA SER A 1142 -41.15 -20.63 -33.62
C SER A 1142 -42.34 -20.39 -34.56
N LEU A 1143 -43.14 -21.43 -34.83
CA LEU A 1143 -44.40 -21.34 -35.57
C LEU A 1143 -45.47 -20.57 -34.78
N ASN A 1144 -45.58 -20.78 -33.46
CA ASN A 1144 -46.47 -20.01 -32.60
C ASN A 1144 -46.05 -18.53 -32.53
N ASP A 1145 -44.75 -18.22 -32.44
CA ASP A 1145 -44.24 -16.85 -32.44
C ASP A 1145 -44.54 -16.15 -33.78
N HIS A 1146 -44.32 -16.83 -34.91
CA HIS A 1146 -44.72 -16.32 -36.23
C HIS A 1146 -46.24 -16.17 -36.35
N ALA A 1147 -47.03 -17.13 -35.87
CA ALA A 1147 -48.48 -17.05 -35.88
C ALA A 1147 -48.96 -15.86 -35.02
N ALA A 1148 -48.38 -15.63 -33.84
CA ALA A 1148 -48.69 -14.50 -32.98
C ALA A 1148 -48.33 -13.14 -33.62
N GLN A 1149 -47.29 -13.09 -34.45
CA GLN A 1149 -46.95 -11.89 -35.25
C GLN A 1149 -47.86 -11.70 -36.48
N LEU A 1150 -48.41 -12.78 -37.03
CA LEU A 1150 -49.32 -12.76 -38.19
C LEU A 1150 -50.79 -12.56 -37.82
N VAL A 1151 -51.25 -13.05 -36.66
CA VAL A 1151 -52.65 -12.94 -36.18
C VAL A 1151 -53.17 -11.49 -36.19
N PRO A 1152 -52.41 -10.47 -35.74
CA PRO A 1152 -52.83 -9.06 -35.84
C PRO A 1152 -52.91 -8.52 -37.28
N GLN A 1153 -52.34 -9.22 -38.26
CA GLN A 1153 -52.30 -8.84 -39.68
C GLN A 1153 -53.39 -9.52 -40.51
N ILE A 1154 -54.10 -10.51 -39.95
CA ILE A 1154 -55.24 -11.16 -40.62
C ILE A 1154 -56.46 -10.23 -40.49
N PRO A 1155 -57.03 -9.72 -41.60
CA PRO A 1155 -58.20 -8.86 -41.53
C PRO A 1155 -59.43 -9.68 -41.09
N PHE A 1156 -59.87 -9.46 -39.85
CA PHE A 1156 -61.18 -9.93 -39.39
C PHE A 1156 -62.27 -9.32 -40.28
N THR A 1157 -62.89 -10.15 -41.12
CA THR A 1157 -64.08 -9.77 -41.89
C THR A 1157 -65.33 -10.18 -41.12
N THR A 1158 -66.34 -9.32 -41.16
CA THR A 1158 -67.59 -9.35 -40.38
C THR A 1158 -68.52 -10.55 -40.61
N VAL A 1159 -68.05 -11.58 -41.31
CA VAL A 1159 -68.83 -12.80 -41.61
C VAL A 1159 -68.84 -13.78 -40.42
N LEU A 1160 -67.80 -13.78 -39.58
CA LEU A 1160 -67.66 -14.70 -38.43
C LEU A 1160 -68.29 -14.21 -37.12
N GLU A 1161 -68.87 -13.01 -37.07
CA GLU A 1161 -69.60 -12.52 -35.88
C GLU A 1161 -71.08 -12.97 -35.86
N ASN A 1162 -71.57 -13.58 -36.94
CA ASN A 1162 -72.96 -14.06 -37.09
C ASN A 1162 -73.08 -15.60 -37.13
N ALA A 1163 -72.02 -16.34 -36.79
CA ALA A 1163 -71.97 -17.80 -36.75
C ALA A 1163 -71.56 -18.30 -35.35
#